data_AF-A0A1M7K8F6-F1
#
_entry.id   AF-A0A1M7K8F6-F1
#
_cell.length_a   1.000
_cell.length_b   1.000
_cell.length_c   1.000
_cell.angle_alpha   90.00
_cell.angle_beta   90.00
_cell.angle_gamma   90.00
#
_symmetry.space_group_name_H-M   'P 1'
#
loop_
_entity.id
_entity.type
_entity.pdbx_description
1 polymer ?
#
loop_
_entity_poly.entity_id
_entity_poly.type
_entity_poly.pdbx_seq_one_letter_code
_entity_poly.pdbx_strand_id
1 'polypeptide(L)'
;MRPRLLFEVLLVLIVLFALPSNGHAMTQKILEKGMNAGTQFTLGEFFPSVAKTGQAPVILPQSSQTDTTNAFYADSSYFRLLEIAEMSIFQRMASSRLTTSNGNSWDASVTETHQEVGPFQDITPVAWTMPVFSMSWFSWPVMAPAAVPVVNVSVSPAAYSWSDPWTRVDTSATDPYMSGSALYGTSSSGSWSGASTSSWDTSTRGGVETGAGQGIFASLYQPFYAFDFWNGIFGNTARPAAPKETPVSQPSSPPAAEEETPSPEAPAQDDTQTDVDPSPDMPAMGDDTGDHMSGGDTTDHGSHDMSDDHTDHSGHDMGDGTTDQPSTDMGGDMTDHSGHDHTDHSGHDMGDGTTDQPSTDMGGDMTDHSGHDMGDDHTDHSGHDMGDGTTDQPSTDMGGDMTDHSGHDMGGHHDHGDMSQTGGGLPHDATQAEIDAFVQMVITAPDMDHSMHMDDMGKMMEHSELLDLVPRAEATHIAIRNGDWFDPATWHNGLIPGEDAKVLIPKDISIRYNGESDASLFTLRVDGDLSFATDMNTKMLIDTFVVDSSGRLEIGTKDNPVQSGFDTKIIFANNGDIDVGWDPTLLSRGLISHGQVEIHGEEKTEFLKVADAPMAGDTQIVLSEIPENWSVGDTIVITGTHKEGWRWDGAKMAHFESQDEEVTITAIDGNTITIGEPLQFDHDTPRADLAAYVANMTRNITFTSEDGEASALHHRGHVMFMHNDDVDVRYAAFDDLGRTDKSRPAGDLAFFDTIEADTNIKSRYSFHFHKTGTEIDNEPAYAIGNTVSGSPGWGFVHHSSHADFVSNVAFDVFGAAFAAEDGDETGIWRENLAIRSVGAYPGGDAAVKVGEDVKRDDNGRTGDGFFFAGRLIESMDNVAANTTHGFVWLTRGQRTENLTDTLEHSEMALGQESVRPSQSPIQEFSGNEAFGTEHGLIVVKSSPNQGHDFRTMIEDFVNWETKSGVSLTYTSHYTLKDVDILATQTDEWYGRPKTGLVLGTNTIDLVISNSSINGFETGLKLSNHFTMPVEDSDVGHVFIDLDLTNNAVDMSGFNPVQHTIISSEQLISGALGFALDQSEPMEVHNVLYLSGIKTDSIGATERGGGVDEHRLYLRDFIEQEGFWETTDGRTVIIVPDAVTDRVTGEIAKIQHVIEISNERSWLEANYVNNGTLPLENSTPTANDDFASSSSNTSILIDVLANDRDLDGDILTIDSTENPANGRATILDNGLLEYTPDHDFVGTDSFTYWATDEYGFRSAATITVDIWDM
;
A
#
# COMPACT_ATOMS: atom_id res chain seq x y z
N MET A 1 8.73 20.58 -14.21
CA MET A 1 8.85 21.90 -14.93
C MET A 1 10.30 22.28 -15.25
N ARG A 2 10.64 22.78 -16.46
CA ARG A 2 11.91 23.49 -16.79
C ARG A 2 11.56 24.66 -17.75
N PRO A 3 12.13 25.90 -17.66
CA PRO A 3 13.56 26.16 -17.44
C PRO A 3 13.92 27.30 -16.45
N ARG A 4 15.02 27.12 -15.70
CA ARG A 4 15.77 28.24 -15.06
C ARG A 4 17.28 28.26 -15.29
N LEU A 5 17.91 27.13 -15.65
CA LEU A 5 19.39 27.02 -15.69
C LEU A 5 20.08 27.93 -16.73
N LEU A 6 19.45 28.23 -17.87
CA LEU A 6 20.14 28.90 -18.99
C LEU A 6 20.60 30.36 -18.72
N PHE A 7 20.16 31.01 -17.64
CA PHE A 7 20.47 32.42 -17.40
C PHE A 7 21.69 32.69 -16.51
N GLU A 8 22.14 31.73 -15.70
CA GLU A 8 23.27 31.94 -14.78
C GLU A 8 24.63 31.53 -15.40
N VAL A 9 24.65 30.46 -16.20
CA VAL A 9 25.86 29.96 -16.89
C VAL A 9 26.50 31.05 -17.79
N LEU A 10 25.68 31.89 -18.42
CA LEU A 10 26.14 32.93 -19.35
C LEU A 10 26.91 34.08 -18.65
N LEU A 11 26.74 34.27 -17.34
CA LEU A 11 27.37 35.38 -16.61
C LEU A 11 28.84 35.07 -16.23
N VAL A 12 29.18 33.80 -16.00
CA VAL A 12 30.51 33.36 -15.55
C VAL A 12 31.55 33.46 -16.67
N LEU A 13 31.18 33.17 -17.92
CA LEU A 13 32.09 33.06 -19.06
C LEU A 13 32.67 34.40 -19.58
N ILE A 14 32.11 35.55 -19.18
CA ILE A 14 32.47 36.86 -19.75
C ILE A 14 33.65 37.54 -19.04
N VAL A 15 34.03 37.12 -17.82
CA VAL A 15 35.05 37.83 -17.01
C VAL A 15 36.50 37.48 -17.41
N LEU A 16 36.75 36.34 -18.05
CA LEU A 16 38.12 35.78 -18.17
C LEU A 16 38.97 36.27 -19.37
N PHE A 17 38.43 37.03 -20.34
CA PHE A 17 39.19 37.45 -21.54
C PHE A 17 39.03 38.92 -21.95
N ALA A 18 39.81 39.81 -21.32
CA ALA A 18 39.84 41.26 -21.66
C ALA A 18 41.23 41.95 -21.75
N LEU A 19 42.33 41.20 -21.96
CA LEU A 19 43.62 41.69 -22.54
C LEU A 19 44.47 42.69 -21.69
N PRO A 20 45.76 43.03 -22.03
CA PRO A 20 46.49 42.75 -23.27
C PRO A 20 47.92 42.15 -23.18
N SER A 21 48.18 41.19 -24.08
CA SER A 21 49.41 40.91 -24.85
C SER A 21 50.82 41.30 -24.36
N ASN A 22 51.78 40.35 -24.41
CA ASN A 22 53.07 40.54 -25.11
C ASN A 22 53.91 39.25 -25.33
N GLY A 23 54.09 38.83 -26.60
CA GLY A 23 55.41 38.43 -27.16
C GLY A 23 55.90 36.96 -27.16
N HIS A 24 55.75 36.29 -28.32
CA HIS A 24 56.74 35.39 -28.99
C HIS A 24 57.20 34.05 -28.33
N ALA A 25 57.62 32.98 -29.05
CA ALA A 25 57.42 32.56 -30.46
C ALA A 25 57.94 31.11 -30.72
N MET A 26 57.39 30.46 -31.76
CA MET A 26 57.95 29.40 -32.64
C MET A 26 58.76 28.18 -32.09
N THR A 27 58.10 27.02 -32.16
CA THR A 27 58.47 25.80 -32.94
C THR A 27 59.92 25.23 -32.97
N GLN A 28 60.02 23.95 -32.56
CA GLN A 28 60.88 22.87 -33.12
C GLN A 28 62.42 22.89 -32.92
N LYS A 29 62.99 21.90 -32.19
CA LYS A 29 63.85 20.80 -32.76
C LYS A 29 64.76 20.01 -31.77
N ILE A 30 64.68 18.67 -31.89
CA ILE A 30 65.79 17.69 -32.03
C ILE A 30 66.64 17.23 -30.80
N LEU A 31 66.91 15.91 -30.83
CA LEU A 31 68.09 15.12 -30.44
C LEU A 31 67.96 14.09 -29.29
N GLU A 32 68.09 12.83 -29.70
CA GLU A 32 68.20 11.63 -28.87
C GLU A 32 69.50 11.59 -28.04
N LYS A 33 69.49 10.82 -26.94
CA LYS A 33 70.52 9.80 -26.62
C LYS A 33 70.18 9.00 -25.36
N GLY A 34 69.96 7.68 -25.51
CA GLY A 34 69.60 6.80 -24.37
C GLY A 34 69.66 5.28 -24.62
N MET A 35 70.36 4.81 -25.66
CA MET A 35 70.69 3.37 -25.88
C MET A 35 71.44 2.80 -24.66
N ASN A 36 71.40 1.51 -24.25
CA ASN A 36 70.88 0.21 -24.78
C ASN A 36 71.00 -0.83 -23.62
N ALA A 37 70.53 -2.09 -23.63
CA ALA A 37 69.55 -2.87 -24.41
C ALA A 37 69.40 -4.32 -23.83
N GLY A 38 68.32 -5.03 -24.19
CA GLY A 38 68.22 -6.51 -24.17
C GLY A 38 67.64 -7.16 -22.89
N THR A 39 67.11 -8.40 -22.90
CA THR A 39 66.92 -9.38 -24.01
C THR A 39 65.80 -10.40 -23.68
N GLN A 40 64.98 -10.78 -24.68
CA GLN A 40 64.11 -11.96 -24.87
C GLN A 40 63.71 -12.91 -23.70
N PHE A 41 62.41 -13.28 -23.66
CA PHE A 41 61.88 -14.67 -23.59
C PHE A 41 60.43 -14.63 -24.15
N THR A 42 60.10 -15.07 -25.38
CA THR A 42 59.82 -16.45 -25.88
C THR A 42 58.62 -17.18 -25.25
N LEU A 43 57.64 -17.49 -26.10
CA LEU A 43 56.51 -18.42 -25.84
C LEU A 43 56.86 -19.84 -26.33
N GLY A 44 56.37 -20.89 -25.67
CA GLY A 44 56.58 -22.31 -26.01
C GLY A 44 56.84 -23.18 -24.76
N GLU A 45 56.56 -24.49 -24.74
CA GLU A 45 56.21 -25.40 -25.85
C GLU A 45 55.57 -26.73 -25.33
N PHE A 46 54.80 -27.43 -26.17
CA PHE A 46 54.33 -28.84 -26.10
C PHE A 46 53.28 -29.36 -25.07
N PHE A 47 52.30 -30.09 -25.64
CA PHE A 47 51.44 -31.16 -25.09
C PHE A 47 51.74 -32.48 -25.88
N PRO A 48 51.16 -33.69 -25.61
CA PRO A 48 50.23 -34.13 -24.54
C PRO A 48 50.62 -35.46 -23.81
N SER A 49 49.91 -35.87 -22.72
CA SER A 49 49.29 -37.22 -22.57
C SER A 49 48.71 -37.61 -21.17
N VAL A 50 47.41 -37.98 -21.14
CA VAL A 50 46.80 -39.19 -20.51
C VAL A 50 46.67 -39.36 -18.95
N ALA A 51 45.39 -39.26 -18.49
CA ALA A 51 44.63 -40.09 -17.52
C ALA A 51 44.65 -39.92 -15.96
N LYS A 52 43.43 -39.65 -15.43
CA LYS A 52 42.71 -40.14 -14.21
C LYS A 52 43.49 -40.71 -12.98
N THR A 53 43.18 -40.23 -11.77
CA THR A 53 42.47 -40.93 -10.64
C THR A 53 42.62 -40.22 -9.26
N GLY A 54 41.69 -40.46 -8.31
CA GLY A 54 41.68 -39.89 -6.92
C GLY A 54 40.80 -38.62 -6.80
N GLN A 55 39.81 -38.42 -5.91
CA GLN A 55 39.41 -39.05 -4.62
C GLN A 55 40.47 -39.01 -3.50
N ALA A 56 40.17 -38.73 -2.21
CA ALA A 56 38.99 -38.13 -1.54
C ALA A 56 39.43 -37.64 -0.09
N PRO A 57 38.66 -37.68 1.03
CA PRO A 57 38.58 -36.57 2.01
C PRO A 57 39.09 -36.95 3.44
N VAL A 58 38.43 -36.47 4.53
CA VAL A 58 38.48 -36.91 5.95
C VAL A 58 39.65 -36.38 6.82
N ILE A 59 39.53 -36.00 8.12
CA ILE A 59 38.44 -35.42 8.96
C ILE A 59 38.98 -35.04 10.38
N LEU A 60 38.48 -33.94 10.99
CA LEU A 60 38.46 -33.59 12.45
C LEU A 60 39.84 -33.54 13.23
N PRO A 61 39.94 -33.32 14.58
CA PRO A 61 40.34 -31.99 15.11
C PRO A 61 41.30 -32.01 16.35
N GLN A 62 41.33 -30.89 17.11
CA GLN A 62 41.79 -30.66 18.52
C GLN A 62 43.08 -29.86 18.82
N SER A 63 42.85 -28.58 19.21
CA SER A 63 43.34 -27.90 20.43
C SER A 63 44.83 -27.54 20.71
N SER A 64 44.98 -26.38 21.37
CA SER A 64 46.00 -25.96 22.37
C SER A 64 47.31 -25.25 21.96
N GLN A 65 47.21 -23.91 21.93
CA GLN A 65 48.00 -22.92 22.72
C GLN A 65 49.51 -22.64 22.50
N THR A 66 49.85 -21.36 22.76
CA THR A 66 51.18 -20.73 23.02
C THR A 66 52.18 -20.56 21.86
N ASP A 67 52.93 -19.44 21.72
CA ASP A 67 52.78 -18.04 22.22
C ASP A 67 53.81 -17.12 21.50
N THR A 68 53.68 -15.80 21.65
CA THR A 68 54.69 -14.70 21.72
C THR A 68 54.54 -13.46 20.79
N THR A 69 53.97 -12.41 21.39
CA THR A 69 54.38 -10.97 21.37
C THR A 69 54.19 -10.07 20.13
N ASN A 70 53.16 -9.21 20.22
CA ASN A 70 53.15 -7.73 20.29
C ASN A 70 53.93 -6.88 19.24
N ALA A 71 53.48 -5.66 18.84
CA ALA A 71 52.53 -4.73 19.47
C ALA A 71 51.75 -3.82 18.48
N PHE A 72 50.69 -3.17 18.96
CA PHE A 72 50.04 -1.97 18.39
C PHE A 72 50.80 -0.67 18.81
N TYR A 73 50.36 0.60 18.77
CA TYR A 73 49.07 1.34 18.67
C TYR A 73 49.41 2.83 18.31
N ALA A 74 48.54 3.77 17.93
CA ALA A 74 47.09 3.84 17.63
C ALA A 74 46.80 5.12 16.77
N ASP A 75 45.54 5.25 16.31
CA ASP A 75 44.61 6.42 16.30
C ASP A 75 45.12 7.90 16.32
N SER A 76 44.36 8.81 15.68
CA SER A 76 44.43 10.27 15.84
C SER A 76 43.18 11.02 15.36
N SER A 77 42.63 11.93 16.18
CA SER A 77 41.39 12.70 15.90
C SER A 77 41.50 14.22 16.19
N TYR A 78 40.57 15.01 15.62
CA TYR A 78 40.19 16.42 15.87
C TYR A 78 41.11 17.63 15.51
N PHE A 79 40.53 18.60 14.75
CA PHE A 79 40.33 20.06 15.04
C PHE A 79 40.34 20.97 13.77
N ARG A 80 39.62 22.12 13.64
CA ARG A 80 38.65 22.89 14.49
C ARG A 80 37.83 23.91 13.63
N LEU A 81 36.68 24.36 14.17
CA LEU A 81 35.69 25.36 13.67
C LEU A 81 36.20 26.78 13.27
N LEU A 82 35.39 27.54 12.52
CA LEU A 82 34.71 28.80 13.00
C LEU A 82 33.61 29.34 12.05
N GLU A 83 32.61 30.07 12.57
CA GLU A 83 31.38 30.53 11.87
C GLU A 83 31.44 31.96 11.26
N ILE A 84 30.35 32.43 10.61
CA ILE A 84 29.52 33.60 11.05
C ILE A 84 28.38 34.00 10.05
N ALA A 85 27.13 34.00 10.58
CA ALA A 85 25.96 34.89 10.39
C ALA A 85 25.36 35.31 9.01
N GLU A 86 24.08 35.71 9.09
CA GLU A 86 23.13 36.09 8.03
C GLU A 86 23.26 37.53 7.47
N MET A 87 22.58 37.79 6.33
CA MET A 87 21.76 38.99 5.95
C MET A 87 21.75 39.16 4.41
N SER A 88 20.72 39.67 3.72
CA SER A 88 19.30 39.92 4.06
C SER A 88 18.49 40.31 2.80
N ILE A 89 17.17 40.14 2.84
CA ILE A 89 16.11 40.68 1.93
C ILE A 89 16.45 42.03 1.24
N PHE A 90 16.15 42.18 -0.06
CA PHE A 90 15.40 43.33 -0.67
C PHE A 90 15.06 43.07 -2.17
N GLN A 91 13.83 42.67 -2.51
CA GLN A 91 12.67 43.50 -2.92
C GLN A 91 12.49 43.85 -4.42
N ARG A 92 11.40 43.28 -4.97
CA ARG A 92 10.27 43.94 -5.68
C ARG A 92 10.53 44.81 -6.93
N MET A 93 9.81 44.47 -7.99
CA MET A 93 8.74 45.36 -8.47
C MET A 93 7.52 44.56 -8.96
N ALA A 94 6.32 45.12 -8.84
CA ALA A 94 5.06 44.42 -9.11
C ALA A 94 4.44 44.84 -10.46
N SER A 95 3.65 43.94 -11.06
CA SER A 95 2.68 44.31 -12.09
C SER A 95 1.38 43.51 -11.91
N SER A 96 0.58 43.88 -10.92
CA SER A 96 -0.81 43.42 -10.83
C SER A 96 -1.70 44.23 -11.75
N ARG A 97 -2.48 43.58 -12.64
CA ARG A 97 -3.89 43.91 -12.95
C ARG A 97 -4.51 43.16 -14.16
N LEU A 98 -5.80 42.86 -13.97
CA LEU A 98 -6.87 42.89 -14.98
C LEU A 98 -6.85 41.85 -16.13
N THR A 99 -7.43 40.68 -15.86
CA THR A 99 -8.30 40.01 -16.85
C THR A 99 -9.65 40.74 -16.91
N THR A 100 -9.86 41.57 -17.93
CA THR A 100 -11.18 42.21 -18.18
C THR A 100 -12.08 41.31 -19.01
N SER A 101 -13.32 41.12 -18.57
CA SER A 101 -14.37 40.49 -19.37
C SER A 101 -14.94 41.41 -20.45
N ASN A 102 -15.59 40.79 -21.45
CA ASN A 102 -16.33 41.40 -22.57
C ASN A 102 -15.47 41.98 -23.72
N GLY A 103 -15.87 41.93 -25.00
CA GLY A 103 -17.11 41.41 -25.60
C GLY A 103 -17.73 42.41 -26.60
N ASN A 104 -18.34 41.92 -27.70
CA ASN A 104 -19.05 42.73 -28.73
C ASN A 104 -19.76 41.78 -29.74
N SER A 105 -20.91 42.08 -30.35
CA SER A 105 -22.04 43.02 -30.09
C SER A 105 -23.23 42.56 -30.99
N TRP A 106 -24.51 42.92 -30.76
CA TRP A 106 -25.14 44.24 -30.99
C TRP A 106 -26.59 44.33 -30.43
N ASP A 107 -26.95 45.52 -29.91
CA ASP A 107 -28.30 46.16 -29.74
C ASP A 107 -29.52 45.34 -29.24
N ALA A 108 -30.31 45.77 -28.24
CA ALA A 108 -30.97 47.08 -28.20
C ALA A 108 -31.63 47.50 -26.84
N SER A 109 -31.10 48.57 -26.21
CA SER A 109 -31.83 49.69 -25.55
C SER A 109 -32.71 49.57 -24.25
N VAL A 110 -32.64 50.64 -23.42
CA VAL A 110 -33.64 51.25 -22.48
C VAL A 110 -33.44 51.13 -20.93
N THR A 111 -32.64 52.09 -20.40
CA THR A 111 -32.81 52.95 -19.18
C THR A 111 -32.97 52.43 -17.71
N GLU A 112 -32.01 52.86 -16.85
CA GLU A 112 -32.17 53.65 -15.58
C GLU A 112 -32.84 53.01 -14.32
N THR A 113 -32.57 53.30 -13.02
CA THR A 113 -31.56 53.99 -12.14
C THR A 113 -31.88 53.63 -10.63
N HIS A 114 -31.25 54.01 -9.48
CA HIS A 114 -30.11 54.89 -9.06
C HIS A 114 -29.62 54.60 -7.59
N GLN A 115 -28.54 55.29 -7.16
CA GLN A 115 -28.20 55.94 -5.83
C GLN A 115 -28.96 55.59 -4.51
N GLU A 116 -28.47 55.76 -3.25
CA GLU A 116 -27.18 56.04 -2.50
C GLU A 116 -27.59 56.18 -0.97
N VAL A 117 -26.83 56.23 0.16
CA VAL A 117 -25.42 56.40 0.65
C VAL A 117 -25.26 55.70 2.06
N GLY A 118 -24.05 55.68 2.67
CA GLY A 118 -23.80 55.35 4.12
C GLY A 118 -23.76 56.60 5.06
N PRO A 119 -23.00 56.66 6.20
CA PRO A 119 -22.03 55.71 6.81
C PRO A 119 -22.00 55.61 8.40
N PHE A 120 -20.98 54.89 8.96
CA PHE A 120 -20.30 54.84 10.32
C PHE A 120 -20.73 55.75 11.54
N GLN A 121 -20.40 55.52 12.85
CA GLN A 121 -19.38 54.69 13.59
C GLN A 121 -19.72 54.47 15.12
N ASP A 122 -18.98 53.64 15.86
CA ASP A 122 -19.08 53.30 17.32
C ASP A 122 -18.35 54.22 18.34
N ILE A 123 -18.69 54.16 19.66
CA ILE A 123 -17.82 53.99 20.90
C ILE A 123 -18.69 53.53 22.14
N THR A 124 -18.12 52.83 23.16
CA THR A 124 -18.72 52.31 24.44
C THR A 124 -18.11 53.02 25.71
N PRO A 125 -17.96 52.51 26.99
CA PRO A 125 -18.51 51.39 27.83
C PRO A 125 -18.85 51.79 29.34
N VAL A 126 -18.80 50.84 30.34
CA VAL A 126 -18.48 50.97 31.82
C VAL A 126 -19.53 50.60 32.96
N ALA A 127 -19.26 49.49 33.69
CA ALA A 127 -19.30 49.16 35.17
C ALA A 127 -20.54 48.87 36.10
N TRP A 128 -20.48 47.68 36.76
CA TRP A 128 -20.65 47.29 38.21
C TRP A 128 -21.97 47.46 39.03
N THR A 129 -22.50 46.36 39.64
CA THR A 129 -22.67 46.09 41.12
C THR A 129 -23.53 44.82 41.48
N MET A 130 -23.40 44.28 42.71
CA MET A 130 -24.18 43.16 43.35
C MET A 130 -25.05 43.70 44.55
N PRO A 131 -25.65 42.97 45.57
CA PRO A 131 -25.64 41.51 45.94
C PRO A 131 -26.87 40.86 46.73
N VAL A 132 -26.70 39.56 47.09
CA VAL A 132 -27.19 38.70 48.25
C VAL A 132 -28.61 38.05 48.45
N PHE A 133 -28.51 36.80 48.99
CA PHE A 133 -29.40 35.99 49.89
C PHE A 133 -30.62 35.21 49.29
N SER A 134 -31.03 34.01 49.79
CA SER A 134 -30.81 33.35 51.12
C SER A 134 -30.73 31.78 51.10
N MET A 135 -30.43 31.14 52.25
CA MET A 135 -30.30 29.67 52.49
C MET A 135 -31.38 29.09 53.43
N SER A 136 -31.59 27.75 53.52
CA SER A 136 -31.77 27.04 54.84
C SER A 136 -31.86 25.47 54.91
N TRP A 137 -30.78 24.80 55.38
CA TRP A 137 -30.68 23.55 56.25
C TRP A 137 -31.36 22.19 55.84
N PHE A 138 -31.14 20.96 56.40
CA PHE A 138 -30.47 20.43 57.63
C PHE A 138 -30.14 18.87 57.62
N SER A 139 -29.00 18.42 58.20
CA SER A 139 -28.71 17.13 58.96
C SER A 139 -28.37 15.72 58.32
N TRP A 140 -27.69 14.86 59.14
CA TRP A 140 -27.01 13.53 58.92
C TRP A 140 -27.61 12.39 59.86
N PRO A 141 -26.96 11.22 60.21
CA PRO A 141 -26.55 9.96 59.49
C PRO A 141 -26.97 8.62 60.23
N VAL A 142 -26.40 7.41 59.94
CA VAL A 142 -25.96 6.27 60.87
C VAL A 142 -26.07 4.78 60.36
N MET A 143 -24.91 4.05 60.35
CA MET A 143 -24.56 2.59 60.62
C MET A 143 -25.27 1.31 60.06
N ALA A 144 -24.53 0.17 60.07
CA ALA A 144 -24.82 -1.24 59.63
C ALA A 144 -24.97 -2.24 60.84
N PRO A 145 -24.81 -3.62 60.80
CA PRO A 145 -24.50 -4.64 59.75
C PRO A 145 -25.21 -6.07 59.83
N ALA A 146 -24.77 -7.02 58.98
CA ALA A 146 -24.91 -8.52 59.03
C ALA A 146 -26.29 -9.17 58.64
N ALA A 147 -26.41 -10.44 58.15
CA ALA A 147 -25.50 -11.60 57.97
C ALA A 147 -25.89 -12.49 56.74
N VAL A 148 -25.05 -13.45 56.28
CA VAL A 148 -25.15 -14.16 54.96
C VAL A 148 -24.88 -15.69 55.04
N PRO A 149 -25.62 -16.58 54.30
CA PRO A 149 -25.29 -18.02 54.20
C PRO A 149 -25.56 -18.76 52.83
N VAL A 150 -24.51 -18.92 51.99
CA VAL A 150 -24.11 -20.09 51.14
C VAL A 150 -25.07 -20.82 50.14
N VAL A 151 -24.49 -21.19 48.97
CA VAL A 151 -24.75 -22.32 48.01
C VAL A 151 -25.27 -21.96 46.59
N ASN A 152 -24.59 -22.56 45.60
CA ASN A 152 -24.74 -22.55 44.13
C ASN A 152 -26.17 -22.80 43.59
N VAL A 153 -26.42 -22.39 42.33
CA VAL A 153 -26.65 -23.27 41.16
C VAL A 153 -26.79 -22.45 39.85
N SER A 154 -26.48 -23.07 38.71
CA SER A 154 -26.54 -22.52 37.35
C SER A 154 -27.94 -22.14 36.86
N VAL A 155 -28.01 -21.24 35.87
CA VAL A 155 -29.22 -20.99 35.06
C VAL A 155 -28.85 -20.81 33.59
N SER A 156 -29.56 -21.54 32.73
CA SER A 156 -29.66 -21.33 31.27
C SER A 156 -31.13 -21.59 30.87
N PRO A 157 -31.58 -21.32 29.64
CA PRO A 157 -32.35 -20.11 29.39
C PRO A 157 -33.84 -20.34 29.06
N ALA A 158 -34.61 -19.24 29.04
CA ALA A 158 -35.95 -19.18 28.47
C ALA A 158 -36.07 -17.84 27.70
N ALA A 159 -36.10 -17.84 26.36
CA ALA A 159 -37.16 -18.32 25.47
C ALA A 159 -38.34 -17.33 25.34
N TYR A 160 -38.38 -16.62 24.21
CA TYR A 160 -39.56 -15.94 23.68
C TYR A 160 -39.98 -16.61 22.36
N SER A 161 -41.26 -16.93 22.21
CA SER A 161 -41.79 -17.71 21.09
C SER A 161 -42.73 -16.90 20.20
N TRP A 162 -42.63 -17.14 18.89
CA TRP A 162 -43.44 -16.54 17.82
C TRP A 162 -44.93 -16.95 17.86
N SER A 163 -45.77 -16.20 17.13
CA SER A 163 -47.09 -16.65 16.67
C SER A 163 -47.42 -16.12 15.26
N ASP A 164 -47.41 -17.04 14.29
CA ASP A 164 -47.97 -16.92 12.92
C ASP A 164 -49.55 -16.92 12.97
N PRO A 165 -50.38 -16.78 11.89
CA PRO A 165 -50.16 -17.29 10.53
C PRO A 165 -50.65 -16.46 9.31
N TRP A 166 -50.30 -16.96 8.13
CA TRP A 166 -50.85 -16.69 6.79
C TRP A 166 -52.41 -16.81 6.73
N THR A 167 -53.18 -16.23 5.79
CA THR A 167 -53.03 -16.28 4.31
C THR A 167 -53.78 -15.19 3.48
N ARG A 168 -53.08 -14.69 2.45
CA ARG A 168 -53.47 -14.55 1.01
C ARG A 168 -54.69 -13.71 0.55
N VAL A 169 -54.37 -12.75 -0.34
CA VAL A 169 -55.16 -12.37 -1.55
C VAL A 169 -54.22 -12.50 -2.77
N ASP A 170 -54.76 -12.52 -4.00
CA ASP A 170 -54.14 -13.14 -5.19
C ASP A 170 -53.89 -12.14 -6.35
N THR A 171 -52.67 -12.07 -6.89
CA THR A 171 -52.32 -11.40 -8.17
C THR A 171 -51.21 -12.15 -8.90
N SER A 172 -51.33 -12.33 -10.22
CA SER A 172 -50.42 -13.16 -11.03
C SER A 172 -49.90 -12.47 -12.30
N ALA A 173 -48.58 -12.45 -12.47
CA ALA A 173 -47.80 -12.29 -13.70
C ALA A 173 -46.34 -12.67 -13.35
N THR A 174 -45.64 -13.65 -13.94
CA THR A 174 -45.25 -13.92 -15.34
C THR A 174 -44.26 -12.93 -15.95
N ASP A 175 -43.08 -13.45 -16.28
CA ASP A 175 -42.13 -13.06 -17.34
C ASP A 175 -42.74 -12.23 -18.49
N PRO A 176 -41.98 -11.30 -19.13
CA PRO A 176 -41.00 -11.78 -20.13
C PRO A 176 -39.78 -10.89 -20.47
N TYR A 177 -38.71 -11.55 -20.95
CA TYR A 177 -37.90 -11.04 -22.07
C TYR A 177 -38.62 -11.30 -23.40
N MET A 178 -38.87 -10.27 -24.24
CA MET A 178 -38.88 -10.36 -25.72
C MET A 178 -39.16 -9.02 -26.41
N SER A 179 -38.80 -8.93 -27.70
CA SER A 179 -38.93 -7.74 -28.55
C SER A 179 -40.37 -7.47 -29.05
N GLY A 180 -40.67 -6.20 -29.37
CA GLY A 180 -41.90 -5.84 -30.10
C GLY A 180 -42.03 -4.35 -30.42
N SER A 181 -42.12 -3.98 -31.71
CA SER A 181 -42.09 -2.58 -32.15
C SER A 181 -43.36 -2.09 -32.86
N ALA A 182 -43.78 -0.88 -32.46
CA ALA A 182 -44.45 0.18 -33.24
C ALA A 182 -45.98 0.16 -33.56
N LEU A 183 -46.44 1.39 -33.88
CA LEU A 183 -47.65 1.83 -34.62
C LEU A 183 -48.99 2.02 -33.88
N TYR A 184 -49.34 3.29 -33.62
CA TYR A 184 -50.39 4.13 -34.28
C TYR A 184 -50.26 5.56 -33.65
N GLY A 185 -50.05 6.68 -34.35
CA GLY A 185 -50.90 7.35 -35.36
C GLY A 185 -51.88 8.35 -34.69
N THR A 186 -52.01 9.65 -35.01
CA THR A 186 -51.46 10.49 -36.11
C THR A 186 -51.60 12.01 -35.82
N SER A 187 -50.65 12.87 -36.24
CA SER A 187 -50.89 14.25 -36.75
C SER A 187 -49.62 14.77 -37.49
N SER A 188 -49.67 15.91 -38.22
CA SER A 188 -48.72 16.16 -39.34
C SER A 188 -48.36 17.61 -39.72
N SER A 189 -47.07 17.92 -39.84
CA SER A 189 -46.40 18.87 -40.79
C SER A 189 -44.89 18.94 -40.47
N GLY A 190 -43.94 19.23 -41.38
CA GLY A 190 -43.93 19.39 -42.85
C GLY A 190 -42.56 19.92 -43.37
N SER A 191 -42.29 19.86 -44.69
CA SER A 191 -41.05 20.33 -45.41
C SER A 191 -39.79 19.43 -45.21
N TRP A 192 -39.15 18.85 -46.25
CA TRP A 192 -38.16 19.35 -47.25
C TRP A 192 -36.69 19.40 -46.73
N SER A 193 -35.62 19.13 -47.51
CA SER A 193 -35.45 18.53 -48.86
C SER A 193 -33.96 18.34 -49.24
N GLY A 194 -33.62 17.31 -50.03
CA GLY A 194 -32.27 17.04 -50.60
C GLY A 194 -31.75 15.65 -50.16
N ALA A 195 -31.29 14.69 -50.99
CA ALA A 195 -30.54 14.70 -52.27
C ALA A 195 -29.07 15.19 -52.09
N SER A 196 -28.04 14.51 -52.62
CA SER A 196 -28.03 13.66 -53.82
C SER A 196 -26.79 12.73 -53.98
N THR A 197 -26.98 11.58 -54.68
CA THR A 197 -26.05 10.96 -55.69
C THR A 197 -24.62 10.51 -55.32
N SER A 198 -24.00 9.48 -55.94
CA SER A 198 -24.47 8.34 -56.78
C SER A 198 -23.31 7.45 -57.28
N SER A 199 -23.58 6.16 -57.54
CA SER A 199 -22.89 5.28 -58.53
C SER A 199 -21.40 4.92 -58.25
N TRP A 200 -20.85 3.76 -58.66
CA TRP A 200 -21.09 2.99 -59.89
C TRP A 200 -21.21 1.46 -59.73
N ASP A 201 -21.81 0.83 -60.75
CA ASP A 201 -21.95 -0.62 -60.95
C ASP A 201 -21.28 -1.05 -62.28
N THR A 202 -20.69 -2.24 -62.31
CA THR A 202 -20.67 -3.20 -63.46
C THR A 202 -20.12 -4.54 -62.94
N SER A 203 -20.86 -5.64 -62.79
CA SER A 203 -21.65 -6.42 -63.77
C SER A 203 -20.76 -7.09 -64.84
N THR A 204 -20.82 -8.39 -65.18
CA THR A 204 -21.73 -9.52 -64.89
C THR A 204 -20.91 -10.85 -64.93
N ARG A 205 -21.37 -12.13 -64.96
CA ARG A 205 -22.64 -12.87 -65.24
C ARG A 205 -22.41 -14.34 -64.79
N GLY A 206 -23.38 -15.24 -64.58
CA GLY A 206 -24.85 -15.17 -64.60
C GLY A 206 -25.46 -16.58 -64.83
N GLY A 207 -26.57 -16.92 -64.16
CA GLY A 207 -27.20 -18.24 -64.25
C GLY A 207 -28.62 -18.27 -63.67
N VAL A 208 -29.62 -18.44 -64.53
CA VAL A 208 -31.07 -18.52 -64.26
C VAL A 208 -31.48 -19.89 -64.85
N GLU A 209 -32.36 -20.73 -64.30
CA GLU A 209 -33.76 -20.47 -63.93
C GLU A 209 -34.42 -21.60 -63.11
N THR A 210 -35.58 -21.28 -62.50
CA THR A 210 -36.66 -22.14 -61.92
C THR A 210 -36.60 -22.44 -60.41
N GLY A 211 -37.70 -22.31 -59.65
CA GLY A 211 -39.07 -21.84 -59.98
C GLY A 211 -39.96 -21.59 -58.73
N ALA A 212 -41.19 -21.09 -58.92
CA ALA A 212 -42.14 -20.77 -57.85
C ALA A 212 -42.65 -22.01 -57.07
N GLY A 213 -43.19 -21.90 -55.84
CA GLY A 213 -43.46 -20.73 -54.98
C GLY A 213 -44.34 -21.13 -53.77
N GLN A 214 -45.03 -20.15 -53.15
CA GLN A 214 -46.20 -20.23 -52.21
C GLN A 214 -46.56 -21.63 -51.62
N GLY A 215 -46.61 -21.91 -50.31
CA GLY A 215 -46.78 -21.05 -49.13
C GLY A 215 -48.25 -20.92 -48.67
N ILE A 216 -48.50 -20.67 -47.37
CA ILE A 216 -49.77 -20.13 -46.79
C ILE A 216 -50.95 -21.16 -46.73
N PHE A 217 -51.79 -21.33 -45.70
CA PHE A 217 -52.01 -20.73 -44.36
C PHE A 217 -52.70 -21.74 -43.40
N ALA A 218 -52.89 -21.36 -42.13
CA ALA A 218 -54.01 -21.74 -41.23
C ALA A 218 -54.08 -23.18 -40.63
N SER A 219 -54.68 -23.42 -39.45
CA SER A 219 -55.01 -22.54 -38.30
C SER A 219 -55.60 -23.33 -37.12
N LEU A 220 -55.51 -22.75 -35.90
CA LEU A 220 -56.50 -22.81 -34.80
C LEU A 220 -56.74 -24.13 -34.01
N TYR A 221 -56.94 -23.93 -32.70
CA TYR A 221 -57.67 -24.75 -31.71
C TYR A 221 -57.16 -26.16 -31.29
N GLN A 222 -56.62 -26.19 -30.06
CA GLN A 222 -56.97 -27.15 -28.98
C GLN A 222 -58.49 -27.49 -28.97
N PRO A 223 -58.98 -28.66 -28.47
CA PRO A 223 -58.59 -29.15 -27.14
C PRO A 223 -58.78 -30.65 -26.74
N PHE A 224 -58.26 -30.96 -25.54
CA PHE A 224 -58.84 -31.82 -24.46
C PHE A 224 -58.97 -33.38 -24.54
N TYR A 225 -58.59 -34.00 -23.42
CA TYR A 225 -58.90 -35.35 -22.86
C TYR A 225 -58.41 -36.62 -23.61
N ALA A 226 -58.15 -37.79 -22.99
CA ALA A 226 -57.60 -38.19 -21.66
C ALA A 226 -57.62 -39.75 -21.53
N PHE A 227 -57.21 -40.29 -20.36
CA PHE A 227 -57.36 -41.69 -19.87
C PHE A 227 -56.47 -42.78 -20.53
N ASP A 228 -56.06 -43.87 -19.86
CA ASP A 228 -55.68 -44.15 -18.44
C ASP A 228 -55.34 -45.66 -18.27
N PHE A 229 -54.99 -46.06 -17.03
CA PHE A 229 -55.00 -47.43 -16.43
C PHE A 229 -53.89 -48.44 -16.86
N TRP A 230 -53.43 -49.39 -16.01
CA TRP A 230 -53.26 -49.45 -14.53
C TRP A 230 -52.49 -50.72 -14.09
N ASN A 231 -52.14 -50.76 -12.81
CA ASN A 231 -51.46 -51.79 -12.01
C ASN A 231 -51.67 -53.29 -12.32
N GLY A 232 -50.55 -54.03 -12.40
CA GLY A 232 -50.10 -55.01 -11.37
C GLY A 232 -50.74 -56.42 -11.28
N ILE A 233 -50.06 -57.34 -10.55
CA ILE A 233 -50.60 -58.38 -9.62
C ILE A 233 -49.49 -59.33 -9.08
N PHE A 234 -49.65 -59.72 -7.80
CA PHE A 234 -48.98 -60.71 -6.93
C PHE A 234 -48.26 -61.94 -7.54
N GLY A 235 -47.22 -62.49 -6.85
CA GLY A 235 -46.40 -63.63 -7.36
C GLY A 235 -45.79 -64.71 -6.43
N ASN A 236 -45.73 -64.56 -5.09
CA ASN A 236 -45.43 -65.62 -4.09
C ASN A 236 -44.05 -66.38 -4.04
N THR A 237 -43.41 -66.32 -2.85
CA THR A 237 -42.67 -67.41 -2.13
C THR A 237 -41.64 -68.34 -2.83
N ALA A 238 -40.37 -68.34 -2.35
CA ALA A 238 -39.88 -69.36 -1.38
C ALA A 238 -38.37 -69.22 -1.01
N ARG A 239 -38.04 -69.50 0.27
CA ARG A 239 -36.69 -69.90 0.78
C ARG A 239 -36.48 -71.42 0.53
N PRO A 240 -35.27 -72.07 0.62
CA PRO A 240 -34.16 -71.71 1.53
C PRO A 240 -32.70 -72.00 1.02
N ALA A 241 -31.75 -71.90 1.96
CA ALA A 241 -30.48 -72.67 2.10
C ALA A 241 -29.14 -72.08 1.56
N ALA A 242 -28.34 -71.58 2.51
CA ALA A 242 -26.90 -71.86 2.62
C ALA A 242 -26.70 -73.30 3.21
N PRO A 243 -25.49 -73.93 3.33
CA PRO A 243 -24.13 -73.34 3.30
C PRO A 243 -23.03 -74.16 2.56
N LYS A 244 -21.76 -73.69 2.56
CA LYS A 244 -20.56 -74.38 3.12
C LYS A 244 -19.19 -73.75 2.77
N GLU A 245 -18.15 -74.25 3.44
CA GLU A 245 -16.76 -73.76 3.53
C GLU A 245 -15.82 -74.24 2.39
N THR A 246 -14.53 -73.87 2.47
CA THR A 246 -13.43 -74.10 1.53
C THR A 246 -12.98 -75.58 1.41
N PRO A 247 -12.18 -75.93 0.37
CA PRO A 247 -10.76 -76.24 0.61
C PRO A 247 -9.79 -75.83 -0.54
N VAL A 248 -8.54 -76.31 -0.48
CA VAL A 248 -7.34 -75.83 -1.21
C VAL A 248 -6.88 -76.78 -2.34
N SER A 249 -6.15 -76.24 -3.34
CA SER A 249 -5.03 -76.84 -4.14
C SER A 249 -5.11 -76.95 -5.69
N GLN A 250 -3.92 -76.85 -6.28
CA GLN A 250 -3.41 -77.00 -7.68
C GLN A 250 -3.69 -78.40 -8.31
N PRO A 251 -3.43 -78.72 -9.63
CA PRO A 251 -2.28 -78.25 -10.42
C PRO A 251 -2.32 -78.14 -11.98
N SER A 252 -1.22 -77.56 -12.51
CA SER A 252 -0.44 -77.93 -13.74
C SER A 252 -0.88 -77.58 -15.18
N SER A 253 0.09 -76.98 -15.90
CA SER A 253 0.29 -76.85 -17.37
C SER A 253 0.95 -78.15 -17.95
N PRO A 254 1.86 -78.21 -18.97
CA PRO A 254 2.34 -77.29 -20.04
C PRO A 254 2.02 -77.91 -21.44
N PRO A 255 2.79 -77.79 -22.57
CA PRO A 255 3.87 -76.87 -23.03
C PRO A 255 3.40 -76.11 -24.32
N ALA A 256 4.13 -75.75 -25.39
CA ALA A 256 5.53 -75.88 -25.89
C ALA A 256 5.74 -74.82 -27.03
N ALA A 257 6.92 -74.55 -27.62
CA ALA A 257 8.33 -74.94 -27.36
C ALA A 257 9.22 -73.65 -27.53
N GLU A 258 10.38 -73.49 -28.19
CA GLU A 258 11.32 -74.28 -29.04
C GLU A 258 12.79 -73.93 -28.64
N GLU A 259 13.80 -74.52 -29.30
CA GLU A 259 15.26 -74.43 -28.98
C GLU A 259 16.05 -73.69 -30.10
N GLU A 260 17.32 -73.22 -29.97
CA GLU A 260 18.44 -73.37 -29.01
C GLU A 260 18.80 -71.99 -28.34
N THR A 261 19.61 -71.78 -27.28
CA THR A 261 20.79 -72.46 -26.66
C THR A 261 22.07 -72.42 -27.54
N PRO A 262 23.31 -72.77 -27.08
CA PRO A 262 23.83 -73.16 -25.76
C PRO A 262 24.98 -72.26 -25.19
N SER A 263 25.38 -72.23 -23.90
CA SER A 263 25.66 -73.26 -22.83
C SER A 263 27.08 -73.89 -22.92
N PRO A 264 27.68 -74.59 -21.89
CA PRO A 264 27.22 -75.16 -20.59
C PRO A 264 27.81 -74.40 -19.34
N GLU A 265 27.99 -74.87 -18.07
CA GLU A 265 27.92 -76.19 -17.37
C GLU A 265 27.58 -76.07 -15.83
N ALA A 266 28.05 -76.99 -14.95
CA ALA A 266 27.67 -77.17 -13.50
C ALA A 266 28.80 -77.89 -12.68
N PRO A 267 28.64 -78.60 -11.52
CA PRO A 267 27.57 -78.74 -10.49
C PRO A 267 28.06 -78.81 -8.98
N ALA A 268 27.21 -79.31 -8.04
CA ALA A 268 27.50 -79.89 -6.68
C ALA A 268 27.74 -78.89 -5.50
N GLN A 269 27.56 -79.16 -4.18
CA GLN A 269 27.04 -80.24 -3.26
C GLN A 269 26.96 -79.61 -1.80
N ASP A 270 26.51 -80.12 -0.64
CA ASP A 270 25.84 -81.29 0.00
C ASP A 270 25.73 -80.96 1.54
N ASP A 271 25.24 -81.87 2.40
CA ASP A 271 25.03 -81.70 3.87
C ASP A 271 26.30 -81.51 4.75
N THR A 272 26.21 -80.78 5.89
CA THR A 272 26.27 -81.36 7.27
C THR A 272 26.33 -80.35 8.44
N GLN A 273 25.81 -80.82 9.58
CA GLN A 273 25.73 -80.24 10.93
C GLN A 273 27.05 -80.40 11.73
N THR A 274 27.51 -79.40 12.52
CA THR A 274 27.83 -79.50 13.99
C THR A 274 28.62 -78.30 14.59
N ASP A 275 28.19 -77.91 15.80
CA ASP A 275 28.96 -77.56 17.01
C ASP A 275 29.79 -76.26 17.21
N VAL A 276 29.86 -75.94 18.51
CA VAL A 276 30.71 -75.02 19.30
C VAL A 276 30.49 -73.49 19.24
N ASP A 277 29.92 -73.01 20.36
CA ASP A 277 30.21 -71.75 21.07
C ASP A 277 31.71 -71.36 21.06
N PRO A 278 32.07 -70.07 21.23
CA PRO A 278 32.57 -69.72 22.56
C PRO A 278 32.14 -68.33 23.06
N SER A 279 31.45 -68.34 24.20
CA SER A 279 31.43 -67.20 25.11
C SER A 279 32.85 -66.91 25.63
N PRO A 280 33.26 -65.63 25.65
CA PRO A 280 33.48 -64.98 26.94
C PRO A 280 32.91 -63.54 26.97
N ASP A 281 32.46 -62.98 28.10
CA ASP A 281 32.45 -63.49 29.49
C ASP A 281 31.22 -62.96 30.26
N MET A 282 30.75 -63.74 31.24
CA MET A 282 29.96 -63.24 32.38
C MET A 282 30.92 -62.67 33.45
N PRO A 283 30.55 -61.62 34.22
CA PRO A 283 29.48 -61.69 35.24
C PRO A 283 28.66 -60.37 35.37
N ALA A 284 27.64 -60.21 36.24
CA ALA A 284 27.03 -61.04 37.30
C ALA A 284 25.49 -60.76 37.35
N MET A 285 24.62 -61.75 37.62
CA MET A 285 24.01 -62.08 38.93
C MET A 285 23.25 -60.95 39.68
N GLY A 286 22.03 -61.28 40.11
CA GLY A 286 20.97 -60.39 40.64
C GLY A 286 19.69 -60.65 39.83
N ASP A 287 18.70 -61.46 40.24
CA ASP A 287 17.99 -61.60 41.53
C ASP A 287 17.40 -60.24 42.00
N ASP A 288 16.13 -60.14 42.43
CA ASP A 288 15.24 -61.18 42.99
C ASP A 288 13.74 -60.94 42.65
N THR A 289 12.90 -61.82 43.18
CA THR A 289 11.45 -62.02 43.09
C THR A 289 10.54 -60.91 43.66
N GLY A 290 9.27 -60.97 43.26
CA GLY A 290 8.13 -60.15 43.72
C GLY A 290 6.97 -60.27 42.73
N ASP A 291 6.09 -61.29 42.75
CA ASP A 291 5.38 -61.86 43.91
C ASP A 291 4.60 -60.76 44.65
N HIS A 292 3.29 -60.80 44.87
CA HIS A 292 2.15 -61.67 44.49
C HIS A 292 0.88 -60.93 45.01
N MET A 293 -0.34 -61.35 44.64
CA MET A 293 -1.61 -61.00 45.34
C MET A 293 -2.12 -59.54 45.19
N SER A 294 -3.39 -59.19 45.50
CA SER A 294 -4.68 -59.93 45.40
C SER A 294 -5.84 -59.00 45.83
N GLY A 295 -7.04 -59.24 45.27
CA GLY A 295 -8.32 -58.85 45.88
C GLY A 295 -8.85 -57.46 45.50
N GLY A 296 -10.10 -57.31 45.06
CA GLY A 296 -11.13 -58.29 44.67
C GLY A 296 -11.99 -57.71 43.54
N ASP A 297 -12.73 -58.46 42.73
CA ASP A 297 -13.55 -59.65 43.03
C ASP A 297 -14.65 -59.38 44.06
N THR A 298 -15.84 -58.95 43.60
CA THR A 298 -17.01 -59.86 43.53
C THR A 298 -18.23 -59.23 42.84
N THR A 299 -18.74 -59.96 41.85
CA THR A 299 -20.15 -60.16 41.41
C THR A 299 -21.31 -59.46 42.16
N ASP A 300 -22.35 -59.03 41.44
CA ASP A 300 -23.56 -59.87 41.25
C ASP A 300 -24.38 -59.51 39.97
N HIS A 301 -25.38 -60.32 39.63
CA HIS A 301 -26.16 -60.31 38.38
C HIS A 301 -27.61 -59.80 38.53
N GLY A 302 -28.24 -59.46 37.40
CA GLY A 302 -29.71 -59.40 37.23
C GLY A 302 -30.15 -58.34 36.21
N SER A 303 -30.42 -58.62 34.93
CA SER A 303 -31.51 -59.43 34.35
C SER A 303 -32.93 -59.02 34.81
N HIS A 304 -33.66 -58.26 34.00
CA HIS A 304 -34.77 -58.83 33.20
C HIS A 304 -35.33 -57.86 32.14
N ASP A 305 -36.16 -58.44 31.27
CA ASP A 305 -36.84 -57.89 30.09
C ASP A 305 -38.35 -57.70 30.39
N MET A 306 -39.10 -57.11 29.46
CA MET A 306 -40.57 -57.00 29.35
C MET A 306 -41.27 -55.85 30.14
N SER A 307 -42.26 -55.14 29.58
CA SER A 307 -42.82 -55.13 28.20
C SER A 307 -43.82 -53.96 27.98
N ASP A 308 -44.37 -53.88 26.74
CA ASP A 308 -45.71 -53.36 26.37
C ASP A 308 -45.95 -51.82 26.36
N ASP A 309 -46.73 -51.23 25.43
CA ASP A 309 -47.37 -51.68 24.17
C ASP A 309 -47.61 -50.47 23.23
N HIS A 310 -47.94 -50.71 21.95
CA HIS A 310 -48.57 -49.74 21.06
C HIS A 310 -50.02 -49.41 21.49
N THR A 311 -50.56 -48.25 21.10
CA THR A 311 -51.69 -48.13 20.13
C THR A 311 -52.10 -46.65 19.92
N ASP A 312 -53.16 -46.40 19.15
CA ASP A 312 -53.34 -45.23 18.27
C ASP A 312 -54.75 -44.60 18.38
N HIS A 313 -54.91 -43.40 17.79
CA HIS A 313 -56.14 -42.75 17.30
C HIS A 313 -57.12 -41.99 18.22
N SER A 314 -57.70 -40.95 17.60
CA SER A 314 -58.91 -40.15 17.93
C SER A 314 -58.82 -39.11 19.09
N GLY A 315 -59.45 -37.92 19.00
CA GLY A 315 -60.09 -37.23 17.85
C GLY A 315 -61.43 -36.55 18.17
N HIS A 316 -61.66 -35.34 17.62
CA HIS A 316 -62.93 -34.56 17.61
C HIS A 316 -63.44 -34.01 18.99
N ASP A 317 -64.30 -32.99 19.11
CA ASP A 317 -64.75 -31.82 18.29
C ASP A 317 -65.76 -30.96 19.12
N MET A 318 -66.23 -29.81 18.59
CA MET A 318 -67.33 -28.92 19.04
C MET A 318 -67.04 -27.97 20.23
N GLY A 319 -67.47 -26.70 20.24
CA GLY A 319 -68.14 -25.86 19.22
C GLY A 319 -68.89 -24.64 19.80
N ASP A 320 -69.48 -23.79 18.93
CA ASP A 320 -70.56 -22.78 19.20
C ASP A 320 -70.22 -21.53 20.08
N GLY A 321 -70.57 -20.27 19.76
CA GLY A 321 -71.15 -19.66 18.54
C GLY A 321 -71.63 -18.19 18.72
N THR A 322 -72.01 -17.56 17.58
CA THR A 322 -72.82 -16.32 17.30
C THR A 322 -73.33 -15.38 18.44
N THR A 323 -73.44 -14.04 18.32
CA THR A 323 -74.36 -13.27 17.42
C THR A 323 -74.12 -11.73 17.38
N ASP A 324 -74.78 -11.07 16.41
CA ASP A 324 -75.35 -9.69 16.40
C ASP A 324 -74.53 -8.40 16.09
N GLN A 325 -75.06 -7.69 15.07
CA GLN A 325 -74.92 -6.29 14.65
C GLN A 325 -76.27 -5.58 14.97
N PRO A 326 -76.39 -4.23 15.16
CA PRO A 326 -76.38 -3.29 14.00
C PRO A 326 -76.12 -1.78 14.32
N SER A 327 -76.51 -0.90 13.37
CA SER A 327 -76.72 0.57 13.42
C SER A 327 -75.47 1.48 13.40
N THR A 328 -75.26 2.45 12.47
CA THR A 328 -76.08 3.58 11.91
C THR A 328 -76.32 4.70 12.94
N ASP A 329 -76.26 6.01 12.64
CA ASP A 329 -75.98 6.83 11.43
C ASP A 329 -75.89 8.34 11.89
N MET A 330 -75.62 9.27 10.96
CA MET A 330 -75.67 10.75 11.05
C MET A 330 -74.47 11.47 11.72
N GLY A 331 -73.94 12.57 11.17
CA GLY A 331 -74.12 13.12 9.81
C GLY A 331 -73.95 14.64 9.66
N GLY A 332 -73.24 15.07 8.61
CA GLY A 332 -73.26 16.44 8.06
C GLY A 332 -72.40 17.50 8.76
N ASP A 333 -72.12 18.67 8.16
CA ASP A 333 -72.34 19.14 6.78
C ASP A 333 -71.55 20.45 6.50
N MET A 334 -71.53 20.92 5.24
CA MET A 334 -71.28 22.30 4.74
C MET A 334 -69.84 22.86 4.62
N THR A 335 -69.44 23.07 3.35
CA THR A 335 -68.83 24.31 2.75
C THR A 335 -67.41 24.80 3.14
N ASP A 336 -66.63 25.48 2.28
CA ASP A 336 -66.59 25.61 0.80
C ASP A 336 -65.24 26.25 0.32
N HIS A 337 -64.95 26.16 -0.98
CA HIS A 337 -63.89 26.73 -1.85
C HIS A 337 -62.83 27.79 -1.40
N SER A 338 -61.69 27.73 -2.12
CA SER A 338 -60.67 28.79 -2.41
C SER A 338 -59.66 29.16 -1.31
N GLY A 339 -58.45 29.69 -1.61
CA GLY A 339 -57.73 29.85 -2.90
C GLY A 339 -56.59 30.91 -2.84
N HIS A 340 -55.45 30.65 -3.52
CA HIS A 340 -54.28 31.53 -3.82
C HIS A 340 -53.78 32.61 -2.81
N ASP A 341 -52.57 32.39 -2.29
CA ASP A 341 -51.33 33.22 -2.44
C ASP A 341 -51.26 34.75 -2.08
N HIS A 342 -50.04 35.20 -1.77
CA HIS A 342 -49.44 36.55 -1.80
C HIS A 342 -49.34 37.48 -0.53
N THR A 343 -48.08 37.64 -0.07
CA THR A 343 -47.31 38.90 0.18
C THR A 343 -47.54 39.89 1.37
N ASP A 344 -46.49 40.02 2.21
CA ASP A 344 -45.69 41.25 2.57
C ASP A 344 -45.82 42.17 3.84
N HIS A 345 -44.64 42.71 4.22
CA HIS A 345 -44.26 44.01 4.86
C HIS A 345 -44.41 44.38 6.39
N SER A 346 -43.25 44.64 7.05
CA SER A 346 -42.92 45.72 8.06
C SER A 346 -43.55 45.72 9.50
N GLY A 347 -43.00 46.36 10.56
CA GLY A 347 -41.74 47.13 10.82
C GLY A 347 -41.73 47.94 12.17
N HIS A 348 -40.64 48.70 12.48
CA HIS A 348 -40.41 49.77 13.54
C HIS A 348 -39.93 49.43 14.98
N ASP A 349 -39.30 50.32 15.82
CA ASP A 349 -38.39 51.52 15.67
C ASP A 349 -37.99 52.20 17.05
N MET A 350 -37.01 53.17 17.06
CA MET A 350 -36.62 54.25 18.04
C MET A 350 -35.33 54.04 18.93
N GLY A 351 -34.50 55.04 19.31
CA GLY A 351 -34.38 56.48 18.91
C GLY A 351 -33.54 57.42 19.86
N ASP A 352 -32.59 58.20 19.28
CA ASP A 352 -31.80 59.41 19.75
C ASP A 352 -30.89 59.42 21.04
N GLY A 353 -29.82 60.25 21.19
CA GLY A 353 -29.09 61.16 20.26
C GLY A 353 -27.95 62.08 20.85
N THR A 354 -27.00 62.52 19.99
CA THR A 354 -25.99 63.65 20.05
C THR A 354 -24.86 63.61 21.16
N THR A 355 -23.77 64.44 21.22
CA THR A 355 -23.37 65.78 20.65
C THR A 355 -21.83 66.10 20.74
N ASP A 356 -21.35 67.11 19.99
CA ASP A 356 -20.15 68.02 20.19
C ASP A 356 -18.67 67.64 19.80
N GLN A 357 -17.88 68.70 19.55
CA GLN A 357 -16.52 68.85 18.94
C GLN A 357 -15.72 69.95 19.72
N PRO A 358 -14.44 70.37 19.43
CA PRO A 358 -13.53 70.18 18.27
C PRO A 358 -12.07 69.78 18.70
N SER A 359 -10.88 70.13 18.12
CA SER A 359 -10.40 70.98 16.99
C SER A 359 -8.92 70.72 16.61
N THR A 360 -8.59 70.86 15.30
CA THR A 360 -7.34 71.41 14.67
C THR A 360 -5.92 70.99 15.12
N ASP A 361 -5.04 70.64 14.17
CA ASP A 361 -4.16 71.63 13.48
C ASP A 361 -3.62 71.12 12.10
N MET A 362 -2.83 71.93 11.38
CA MET A 362 -2.32 71.72 10.01
C MET A 362 -1.13 70.72 9.95
N GLY A 363 -0.77 70.03 8.85
CA GLY A 363 -0.33 70.53 7.53
C GLY A 363 1.15 70.99 7.55
N GLY A 364 2.05 70.70 6.60
CA GLY A 364 1.98 69.86 5.39
C GLY A 364 3.16 70.16 4.41
N ASP A 365 3.56 69.16 3.62
CA ASP A 365 4.28 69.21 2.31
C ASP A 365 5.73 69.79 2.17
N MET A 366 6.40 69.33 1.09
CA MET A 366 7.61 69.84 0.38
C MET A 366 9.06 69.59 0.89
N THR A 367 9.64 68.50 0.38
CA THR A 367 10.85 68.42 -0.50
C THR A 367 11.98 69.48 -0.47
N ASP A 368 13.25 69.01 -0.48
CA ASP A 368 14.30 69.43 -1.45
C ASP A 368 15.37 68.30 -1.63
N HIS A 369 16.39 68.48 -2.49
CA HIS A 369 17.13 67.43 -3.19
C HIS A 369 18.65 67.28 -2.90
N SER A 370 19.18 66.10 -3.28
CA SER A 370 20.49 65.87 -3.95
C SER A 370 21.83 65.91 -3.18
N GLY A 371 22.80 65.09 -3.63
CA GLY A 371 24.20 65.11 -3.20
C GLY A 371 25.05 63.98 -3.81
N HIS A 372 26.00 64.32 -4.69
CA HIS A 372 26.85 63.38 -5.46
C HIS A 372 28.18 63.01 -4.75
N ASP A 373 28.55 61.73 -4.83
CA ASP A 373 29.81 61.19 -5.45
C ASP A 373 31.23 61.51 -4.90
N MET A 374 32.16 60.57 -5.15
CA MET A 374 33.65 60.59 -5.03
C MET A 374 34.34 60.69 -3.65
N GLY A 375 35.35 59.82 -3.41
CA GLY A 375 36.56 60.18 -2.63
C GLY A 375 37.24 59.07 -1.80
N ASP A 376 38.42 58.60 -2.24
CA ASP A 376 39.32 57.68 -1.51
C ASP A 376 40.06 58.35 -0.31
N ASP A 377 40.61 57.56 0.64
CA ASP A 377 42.06 57.24 0.75
C ASP A 377 42.45 56.55 2.11
N HIS A 378 43.72 56.13 2.23
CA HIS A 378 44.32 55.13 3.11
C HIS A 378 44.83 55.54 4.53
N THR A 379 45.05 54.50 5.37
CA THR A 379 46.11 54.36 6.42
C THR A 379 46.03 55.22 7.71
N ASP A 380 46.71 54.91 8.83
CA ASP A 380 47.77 53.94 9.17
C ASP A 380 47.70 53.46 10.66
N HIS A 381 48.39 52.36 11.03
CA HIS A 381 49.42 52.28 12.11
C HIS A 381 49.67 50.88 12.75
N SER A 382 50.86 50.32 12.47
CA SER A 382 51.84 49.57 13.33
C SER A 382 51.46 48.91 14.68
N GLY A 383 52.02 47.76 15.12
CA GLY A 383 53.01 46.82 14.53
C GLY A 383 54.08 46.27 15.52
N HIS A 384 54.58 45.02 15.32
CA HIS A 384 55.77 44.35 15.93
C HIS A 384 55.78 44.12 17.49
N ASP A 385 56.55 43.21 18.14
CA ASP A 385 57.72 42.37 17.74
C ASP A 385 57.98 41.10 18.62
N MET A 386 58.58 40.05 18.03
CA MET A 386 59.48 38.94 18.50
C MET A 386 59.57 38.34 19.94
N GLY A 387 59.88 37.02 20.01
CA GLY A 387 60.47 36.23 21.13
C GLY A 387 59.74 34.89 21.41
N ASP A 388 60.24 33.67 21.15
CA ASP A 388 61.36 32.88 21.73
C ASP A 388 61.20 32.50 23.22
N GLY A 389 61.38 31.24 23.69
CA GLY A 389 61.66 29.97 23.00
C GLY A 389 61.90 28.75 23.94
N THR A 390 62.26 27.59 23.35
CA THR A 390 62.95 26.40 23.95
C THR A 390 62.26 25.46 24.98
N THR A 391 62.16 24.18 24.56
CA THR A 391 62.54 22.91 25.25
C THR A 391 61.76 22.25 26.41
N ASP A 392 61.83 20.91 26.36
CA ASP A 392 61.79 19.89 27.43
C ASP A 392 60.46 19.31 27.98
N GLN A 393 60.21 18.08 27.50
CA GLN A 393 59.50 16.93 28.07
C GLN A 393 60.02 16.49 29.47
N PRO A 394 59.38 15.54 30.20
CA PRO A 394 57.99 15.04 30.15
C PRO A 394 57.33 14.79 31.54
N SER A 395 56.17 14.10 31.52
CA SER A 395 55.79 12.96 32.40
C SER A 395 55.05 13.17 33.72
N THR A 396 54.17 12.19 34.01
CA THR A 396 53.60 11.77 35.32
C THR A 396 52.67 12.76 36.06
N ASP A 397 51.66 12.33 36.82
CA ASP A 397 50.89 11.05 36.89
C ASP A 397 49.56 11.32 37.65
N MET A 398 48.68 10.31 37.74
CA MET A 398 47.33 10.31 38.31
C MET A 398 47.07 11.10 39.62
N GLY A 399 45.91 11.77 39.64
CA GLY A 399 44.88 11.51 40.67
C GLY A 399 44.72 12.50 41.84
N GLY A 400 43.54 12.43 42.47
CA GLY A 400 43.11 13.27 43.60
C GLY A 400 42.35 14.52 43.12
N ASP A 401 41.02 14.68 43.27
CA ASP A 401 40.08 14.46 44.38
C ASP A 401 39.89 15.67 45.34
N MET A 402 38.62 16.04 45.52
CA MET A 402 37.98 16.91 46.52
C MET A 402 38.62 18.22 47.06
N THR A 403 37.85 19.32 46.92
CA THR A 403 37.72 20.46 47.87
C THR A 403 38.92 21.42 48.03
N ASP A 404 38.80 22.69 48.46
CA ASP A 404 37.71 23.34 49.22
C ASP A 404 37.59 24.88 49.00
N HIS A 405 36.43 25.40 49.43
CA HIS A 405 35.97 26.78 49.70
C HIS A 405 36.90 28.04 49.71
N SER A 406 36.31 29.12 49.15
CA SER A 406 36.07 30.47 49.74
C SER A 406 37.00 31.68 49.50
N GLY A 407 36.34 32.87 49.45
CA GLY A 407 36.93 34.22 49.40
C GLY A 407 36.23 35.13 48.37
N HIS A 408 35.06 35.72 48.64
CA HIS A 408 34.88 37.10 49.17
C HIS A 408 35.77 38.16 48.47
N ASP A 409 35.27 39.31 47.96
CA ASP A 409 34.21 40.18 48.51
C ASP A 409 33.65 41.22 47.49
N MET A 410 32.35 41.53 47.60
CA MET A 410 31.57 42.72 47.17
C MET A 410 32.04 43.68 46.04
N GLY A 411 31.16 43.96 45.05
CA GLY A 411 31.23 45.21 44.26
C GLY A 411 30.51 45.27 42.90
N GLY A 412 29.21 44.94 42.81
CA GLY A 412 28.50 44.81 41.52
C GLY A 412 27.77 46.05 40.98
N HIS A 413 27.37 46.00 39.71
CA HIS A 413 26.14 46.63 39.19
C HIS A 413 25.67 46.00 37.87
N HIS A 414 24.38 45.65 37.81
CA HIS A 414 23.57 45.23 36.65
C HIS A 414 24.26 44.51 35.48
N ASP A 415 24.30 43.20 35.68
CA ASP A 415 24.13 42.16 34.66
C ASP A 415 22.95 42.41 33.69
N HIS A 416 23.12 41.90 32.48
CA HIS A 416 22.08 41.47 31.53
C HIS A 416 22.69 40.32 30.73
N GLY A 417 22.53 39.10 31.25
CA GLY A 417 23.21 37.91 30.75
C GLY A 417 22.77 37.50 29.35
N ASP A 418 23.75 37.34 28.47
CA ASP A 418 23.70 36.46 27.31
C ASP A 418 23.49 35.02 27.81
N MET A 419 22.33 34.42 27.51
CA MET A 419 22.02 33.03 27.86
C MET A 419 22.28 32.10 26.67
N SER A 420 23.55 31.94 26.33
CA SER A 420 24.07 30.85 25.52
C SER A 420 24.79 29.83 26.43
N GLN A 421 24.04 28.91 27.02
CA GLN A 421 24.58 27.67 27.61
C GLN A 421 23.79 26.45 27.14
N THR A 422 24.51 25.35 26.96
CA THR A 422 24.06 24.12 26.30
C THR A 422 23.43 23.13 27.28
N GLY A 423 22.26 22.60 26.96
CA GLY A 423 21.59 21.52 27.69
C GLY A 423 20.09 21.81 27.89
N GLY A 424 19.24 20.81 27.63
CA GLY A 424 17.79 21.02 27.57
C GLY A 424 17.11 21.35 28.91
N GLY A 425 16.25 22.36 28.87
CA GLY A 425 15.49 22.88 30.01
C GLY A 425 16.33 23.57 31.11
N LEU A 426 15.84 23.53 32.35
CA LEU A 426 16.39 24.32 33.46
C LEU A 426 17.47 23.58 34.27
N PRO A 427 18.58 24.25 34.65
CA PRO A 427 19.62 23.63 35.47
C PRO A 427 19.08 23.21 36.84
N HIS A 428 19.72 22.22 37.48
CA HIS A 428 19.25 21.64 38.75
C HIS A 428 19.23 22.63 39.93
N ASP A 429 19.97 23.74 39.87
CA ASP A 429 19.99 24.81 40.88
C ASP A 429 19.10 26.01 40.53
N ALA A 430 18.31 25.94 39.44
CA ALA A 430 17.32 26.94 39.08
C ALA A 430 16.34 27.22 40.24
N THR A 431 16.05 28.49 40.51
CA THR A 431 15.12 28.87 41.57
C THR A 431 13.68 28.60 41.16
N GLN A 432 12.78 28.45 42.14
CA GLN A 432 11.34 28.29 41.90
C GLN A 432 10.76 29.43 41.03
N ALA A 433 11.32 30.65 41.09
CA ALA A 433 10.86 31.77 40.28
C ALA A 433 11.25 31.63 38.80
N GLU A 434 12.38 30.99 38.48
CA GLU A 434 12.78 30.66 37.11
C GLU A 434 12.00 29.45 36.59
N ILE A 435 11.76 28.45 37.44
CA ILE A 435 10.91 27.29 37.14
C ILE A 435 9.47 27.72 36.83
N ASP A 436 8.86 28.53 37.69
CA ASP A 436 7.49 29.03 37.48
C ASP A 436 7.42 29.96 36.26
N ALA A 437 8.49 30.71 35.95
CA ALA A 437 8.56 31.54 34.75
C ALA A 437 8.69 30.71 33.46
N PHE A 438 9.50 29.64 33.47
CA PHE A 438 9.59 28.69 32.36
C PHE A 438 8.25 28.01 32.11
N VAL A 439 7.60 27.49 33.15
CA VAL A 439 6.28 26.86 33.03
C VAL A 439 5.24 27.84 32.49
N GLN A 440 5.22 29.09 32.97
CA GLN A 440 4.34 30.12 32.40
C GLN A 440 4.67 30.45 30.94
N MET A 441 5.95 30.46 30.54
CA MET A 441 6.37 30.66 29.15
C MET A 441 5.90 29.51 28.26
N VAL A 442 6.04 28.26 28.68
CA VAL A 442 5.58 27.06 27.95
C VAL A 442 4.06 27.07 27.77
N ILE A 443 3.27 27.23 28.83
CA ILE A 443 1.80 27.15 28.73
C ILE A 443 1.14 28.40 28.11
N THR A 444 1.92 29.46 27.85
CA THR A 444 1.46 30.65 27.12
C THR A 444 2.21 30.87 25.81
N ALA A 445 3.07 29.91 25.41
CA ALA A 445 3.62 29.87 24.08
C ALA A 445 2.46 29.71 23.09
N PRO A 446 2.38 30.53 22.02
CA PRO A 446 1.41 30.29 20.98
C PRO A 446 1.75 28.96 20.31
N ASP A 447 0.73 28.15 20.05
CA ASP A 447 0.78 27.08 19.08
C ASP A 447 0.93 27.71 17.68
N MET A 448 2.18 28.01 17.32
CA MET A 448 2.57 28.53 15.99
C MET A 448 2.18 27.56 14.86
N ASP A 449 2.01 26.29 15.22
CA ASP A 449 1.76 25.13 14.38
C ASP A 449 0.34 25.07 13.78
N HIS A 450 -0.66 25.75 14.35
CA HIS A 450 -1.96 25.98 13.68
C HIS A 450 -1.87 26.80 12.37
N SER A 451 -0.65 27.08 11.89
CA SER A 451 -0.35 27.71 10.61
C SER A 451 0.62 26.91 9.74
N MET A 452 0.89 25.65 10.08
CA MET A 452 1.51 24.66 9.18
C MET A 452 0.61 24.42 7.96
N HIS A 453 1.21 24.02 6.83
CA HIS A 453 0.51 23.75 5.57
C HIS A 453 -0.40 24.91 5.10
N MET A 454 0.07 26.17 5.14
CA MET A 454 -0.72 27.34 4.67
C MET A 454 -1.21 27.25 3.21
N ASP A 455 -0.58 26.38 2.43
CA ASP A 455 -0.87 25.99 1.06
C ASP A 455 -1.91 24.86 0.94
N ASP A 456 -1.98 23.94 1.91
CA ASP A 456 -3.03 22.92 2.05
C ASP A 456 -3.93 23.19 3.27
N MET A 457 -5.03 23.89 3.00
CA MET A 457 -6.10 24.17 3.97
C MET A 457 -6.71 22.92 4.63
N GLY A 458 -6.60 21.74 3.99
CA GLY A 458 -7.05 20.46 4.54
C GLY A 458 -6.08 19.93 5.59
N LYS A 459 -4.79 19.81 5.26
CA LYS A 459 -3.75 19.44 6.25
C LYS A 459 -3.71 20.43 7.41
N MET A 460 -3.79 21.75 7.15
CA MET A 460 -3.86 22.77 8.21
C MET A 460 -5.06 22.61 9.15
N MET A 461 -6.22 22.15 8.65
CA MET A 461 -7.39 21.85 9.49
C MET A 461 -7.17 20.60 10.33
N GLU A 462 -6.79 19.48 9.71
CA GLU A 462 -6.50 18.20 10.39
C GLU A 462 -5.44 18.40 11.51
N HIS A 463 -4.39 19.14 11.19
CA HIS A 463 -3.31 19.49 12.12
C HIS A 463 -3.81 20.31 13.31
N SER A 464 -4.67 21.31 13.07
CA SER A 464 -5.25 22.13 14.15
C SER A 464 -6.15 21.32 15.06
N GLU A 465 -6.98 20.43 14.49
CA GLU A 465 -7.88 19.56 15.25
C GLU A 465 -7.11 18.62 16.19
N LEU A 466 -5.93 18.11 15.78
CA LEU A 466 -5.08 17.30 16.65
C LEU A 466 -4.53 18.10 17.84
N LEU A 467 -3.98 19.29 17.61
CA LEU A 467 -3.39 20.09 18.70
C LEU A 467 -4.43 20.66 19.67
N ASP A 468 -5.67 20.90 19.21
CA ASP A 468 -6.80 21.31 20.06
C ASP A 468 -7.23 20.21 21.06
N LEU A 469 -6.89 18.94 20.84
CA LEU A 469 -7.05 17.87 21.85
C LEU A 469 -6.06 18.01 23.02
N VAL A 470 -4.85 18.53 22.73
CA VAL A 470 -3.69 18.60 23.63
C VAL A 470 -3.13 20.02 23.84
N PRO A 471 -3.96 21.01 24.24
CA PRO A 471 -3.51 22.39 24.40
C PRO A 471 -2.54 22.53 25.58
N ARG A 472 -1.39 23.18 25.35
CA ARG A 472 -0.33 23.41 26.35
C ARG A 472 -0.86 24.05 27.65
N ALA A 473 -1.91 24.87 27.54
CA ALA A 473 -2.58 25.55 28.64
C ALA A 473 -3.32 24.63 29.64
N GLU A 474 -3.61 23.38 29.27
CA GLU A 474 -4.28 22.40 30.15
C GLU A 474 -3.35 21.34 30.74
N ALA A 475 -2.05 21.36 30.41
CA ALA A 475 -1.08 20.40 30.93
C ALA A 475 -1.01 20.45 32.47
N THR A 476 -1.29 19.31 33.12
CA THR A 476 -1.22 19.16 34.58
C THR A 476 0.17 18.72 35.06
N HIS A 477 0.96 18.10 34.18
CA HIS A 477 2.33 17.67 34.41
C HIS A 477 3.22 18.18 33.27
N ILE A 478 4.24 18.95 33.60
CA ILE A 478 5.11 19.62 32.61
C ILE A 478 6.55 19.28 32.97
N ALA A 479 7.30 18.74 32.00
CA ALA A 479 8.74 18.52 32.15
C ALA A 479 9.48 19.87 32.16
N ILE A 480 10.47 20.02 33.05
CA ILE A 480 11.22 21.28 33.25
C ILE A 480 12.71 21.16 32.94
N ARG A 481 13.19 19.95 32.61
CA ARG A 481 14.57 19.62 32.22
C ARG A 481 14.64 18.21 31.63
N ASN A 482 15.71 17.90 30.92
CA ASN A 482 16.01 16.53 30.50
C ASN A 482 16.15 15.59 31.70
N GLY A 483 15.69 14.34 31.58
CA GLY A 483 15.78 13.36 32.66
C GLY A 483 14.97 12.09 32.43
N ASP A 484 15.06 11.17 33.38
CA ASP A 484 14.22 9.97 33.43
C ASP A 484 12.77 10.35 33.81
N TRP A 485 11.78 9.70 33.21
CA TRP A 485 10.35 9.93 33.48
C TRP A 485 9.99 9.70 34.95
N PHE A 486 10.62 8.73 35.60
CA PHE A 486 10.33 8.36 36.99
C PHE A 486 11.17 9.12 38.04
N ASP A 487 11.97 10.13 37.65
CA ASP A 487 12.63 11.05 38.60
C ASP A 487 11.73 12.28 38.87
N PRO A 488 11.34 12.56 40.13
CA PRO A 488 10.68 13.82 40.49
C PRO A 488 11.45 15.08 40.07
N ALA A 489 12.78 15.02 39.90
CA ALA A 489 13.57 16.18 39.46
C ALA A 489 13.28 16.61 38.00
N THR A 490 12.66 15.74 37.19
CA THR A 490 12.26 16.01 35.79
C THR A 490 11.05 16.95 35.69
N TRP A 491 10.14 16.92 36.68
CA TRP A 491 8.79 17.47 36.57
C TRP A 491 8.53 18.70 37.44
N HIS A 492 7.63 19.59 37.01
CA HIS A 492 7.20 20.73 37.84
C HIS A 492 6.63 20.26 39.18
N ASN A 493 7.04 20.93 40.26
CA ASN A 493 6.70 20.61 41.66
C ASN A 493 7.09 19.20 42.17
N GLY A 494 7.82 18.40 41.39
CA GLY A 494 8.16 17.02 41.76
C GLY A 494 7.03 16.02 41.59
N LEU A 495 6.07 16.31 40.70
CA LEU A 495 4.95 15.43 40.38
C LEU A 495 5.30 14.55 39.18
N ILE A 496 5.61 13.28 39.42
CA ILE A 496 5.65 12.27 38.34
C ILE A 496 4.21 12.08 37.83
N PRO A 497 3.97 12.02 36.51
CA PRO A 497 2.65 11.70 35.94
C PRO A 497 2.03 10.43 36.51
N GLY A 498 0.70 10.43 36.62
CA GLY A 498 -0.12 9.31 37.09
C GLY A 498 -1.56 9.44 36.59
N GLU A 499 -2.52 8.89 37.33
CA GLU A 499 -3.94 8.88 36.94
C GLU A 499 -4.46 10.26 36.51
N ASP A 500 -5.24 10.31 35.43
CA ASP A 500 -5.84 11.52 34.85
C ASP A 500 -4.83 12.60 34.40
N ALA A 501 -3.54 12.27 34.26
CA ALA A 501 -2.53 13.26 33.90
C ALA A 501 -2.68 13.75 32.44
N LYS A 502 -2.61 15.07 32.26
CA LYS A 502 -2.32 15.74 30.97
C LYS A 502 -0.85 16.12 30.99
N VAL A 503 -0.03 15.40 30.23
CA VAL A 503 1.43 15.50 30.26
C VAL A 503 1.93 16.31 29.07
N LEU A 504 2.90 17.20 29.31
CA LEU A 504 3.61 17.95 28.28
C LEU A 504 5.12 17.79 28.46
N ILE A 505 5.78 17.31 27.41
CA ILE A 505 7.23 17.38 27.22
C ILE A 505 7.49 18.57 26.29
N PRO A 506 8.00 19.71 26.78
CA PRO A 506 8.21 20.90 25.95
C PRO A 506 9.37 20.73 24.97
N LYS A 507 9.41 21.60 23.95
CA LYS A 507 10.53 21.67 23.01
C LYS A 507 11.86 21.92 23.73
N ASP A 508 12.93 21.36 23.15
CA ASP A 508 14.29 21.33 23.68
C ASP A 508 14.42 20.61 25.04
N ILE A 509 13.46 19.74 25.40
CA ILE A 509 13.54 18.82 26.56
C ILE A 509 13.43 17.37 26.10
N SER A 510 14.40 16.56 26.52
CA SER A 510 14.52 15.13 26.18
C SER A 510 14.25 14.25 27.40
N ILE A 511 13.22 13.40 27.36
CA ILE A 511 12.80 12.53 28.46
C ILE A 511 13.02 11.06 28.11
N ARG A 512 13.52 10.27 29.08
CA ARG A 512 13.65 8.81 28.96
C ARG A 512 12.61 8.07 29.79
N TYR A 513 11.74 7.29 29.16
CA TYR A 513 10.78 6.41 29.81
C TYR A 513 11.45 5.10 30.23
N ASN A 514 11.70 4.92 31.53
CA ASN A 514 12.54 3.85 32.08
C ASN A 514 11.86 3.04 33.20
N GLY A 515 10.67 2.51 32.94
CA GLY A 515 9.94 1.67 33.90
C GLY A 515 8.54 1.30 33.44
N GLU A 516 7.83 0.58 34.30
CA GLU A 516 6.44 0.14 34.09
C GLU A 516 5.46 0.96 34.95
N SER A 517 4.37 1.42 34.34
CA SER A 517 3.27 2.14 35.00
C SER A 517 1.92 1.49 34.70
N ASP A 518 1.11 1.30 35.75
CA ASP A 518 -0.31 0.94 35.65
C ASP A 518 -1.24 2.17 35.69
N ALA A 519 -0.69 3.37 35.90
CA ALA A 519 -1.49 4.59 36.00
C ALA A 519 -1.93 5.10 34.61
N SER A 520 -3.23 5.37 34.46
CA SER A 520 -3.84 5.79 33.19
C SER A 520 -3.63 7.28 32.94
N LEU A 521 -2.79 7.60 31.95
CA LEU A 521 -2.56 8.96 31.48
C LEU A 521 -3.73 9.40 30.59
N PHE A 522 -4.24 10.62 30.77
CA PHE A 522 -5.33 11.13 29.92
C PHE A 522 -4.81 11.72 28.61
N THR A 523 -3.77 12.56 28.66
CA THR A 523 -3.05 12.98 27.44
C THR A 523 -1.53 13.01 27.66
N LEU A 524 -0.79 12.82 26.58
CA LEU A 524 0.64 13.12 26.47
C LEU A 524 0.87 13.91 25.18
N ARG A 525 1.53 15.07 25.29
CA ARG A 525 2.04 15.85 24.17
C ARG A 525 3.56 15.92 24.22
N VAL A 526 4.20 15.64 23.10
CA VAL A 526 5.66 15.64 22.94
C VAL A 526 6.07 16.69 21.91
N ASP A 527 6.54 17.83 22.39
CA ASP A 527 7.15 18.92 21.60
C ASP A 527 8.69 18.83 21.57
N GLY A 528 9.26 17.98 22.43
CA GLY A 528 10.70 17.67 22.54
C GLY A 528 10.96 16.20 22.21
N ASP A 529 11.86 15.54 22.93
CA ASP A 529 12.14 14.12 22.72
C ASP A 529 11.50 13.25 23.80
N LEU A 530 10.93 12.10 23.41
CA LEU A 530 10.58 11.01 24.31
C LEU A 530 11.20 9.71 23.82
N SER A 531 12.22 9.21 24.52
CA SER A 531 12.82 7.90 24.27
C SER A 531 12.42 6.85 25.30
N PHE A 532 12.30 5.59 24.89
CA PHE A 532 12.04 4.45 25.77
C PHE A 532 13.34 3.68 26.07
N ALA A 533 13.43 3.12 27.27
CA ALA A 533 14.60 2.32 27.67
C ALA A 533 14.64 0.97 26.95
N THR A 534 15.68 0.72 26.15
CA THR A 534 15.88 -0.54 25.41
C THR A 534 16.49 -1.67 26.25
N ASP A 535 17.01 -1.36 27.44
CA ASP A 535 17.76 -2.24 28.33
C ASP A 535 16.96 -2.76 29.54
N MET A 536 15.65 -2.54 29.54
CA MET A 536 14.72 -2.97 30.61
C MET A 536 13.26 -2.92 30.13
N ASN A 537 12.37 -3.66 30.80
CA ASN A 537 10.94 -3.57 30.55
C ASN A 537 10.41 -2.13 30.71
N THR A 538 9.51 -1.73 29.83
CA THR A 538 8.72 -0.51 29.95
C THR A 538 7.24 -0.75 29.67
N LYS A 539 6.36 0.01 30.35
CA LYS A 539 4.91 -0.05 30.15
C LYS A 539 4.28 1.32 30.40
N MET A 540 3.50 1.81 29.44
CA MET A 540 2.65 3.00 29.55
C MET A 540 1.18 2.61 29.32
N LEU A 541 0.29 3.09 30.18
CA LEU A 541 -1.17 3.08 29.97
C LEU A 541 -1.61 4.52 29.71
N ILE A 542 -2.24 4.77 28.56
CA ILE A 542 -2.54 6.14 28.10
C ILE A 542 -3.78 6.17 27.20
N ASP A 543 -4.62 7.19 27.30
CA ASP A 543 -5.71 7.41 26.35
C ASP A 543 -5.17 7.99 25.03
N THR A 544 -4.71 9.25 25.04
CA THR A 544 -4.33 9.98 23.82
C THR A 544 -2.88 10.47 23.88
N PHE A 545 -2.06 10.01 22.94
CA PHE A 545 -0.64 10.28 22.81
C PHE A 545 -0.39 11.04 21.50
N VAL A 546 0.12 12.27 21.61
CA VAL A 546 0.39 13.16 20.47
C VAL A 546 1.87 13.55 20.43
N VAL A 547 2.48 13.45 19.26
CA VAL A 547 3.79 14.05 18.96
C VAL A 547 3.55 15.27 18.07
N ASP A 548 3.98 16.45 18.53
CA ASP A 548 3.93 17.73 17.82
C ASP A 548 4.96 17.73 16.68
N SER A 549 4.78 18.55 15.63
CA SER A 549 5.68 18.53 14.45
C SER A 549 7.14 18.84 14.80
N SER A 550 7.37 19.43 15.96
CA SER A 550 8.68 19.81 16.45
C SER A 550 9.31 18.83 17.46
N GLY A 551 8.63 17.71 17.75
CA GLY A 551 9.08 16.65 18.66
C GLY A 551 9.44 15.31 17.98
N ARG A 552 10.00 14.38 18.76
CA ARG A 552 10.42 13.04 18.33
C ARG A 552 10.05 11.95 19.35
N LEU A 553 9.58 10.81 18.84
CA LEU A 553 9.38 9.56 19.59
C LEU A 553 10.45 8.53 19.20
N GLU A 554 11.11 7.94 20.20
CA GLU A 554 12.13 6.89 20.02
C GLU A 554 11.78 5.65 20.88
N ILE A 555 11.58 4.50 20.26
CA ILE A 555 11.41 3.20 20.93
C ILE A 555 12.46 2.23 20.39
N GLY A 556 13.71 2.50 20.77
CA GLY A 556 14.87 1.89 20.11
C GLY A 556 15.21 2.58 18.80
N THR A 557 16.38 2.24 18.26
CA THR A 557 16.95 2.74 17.00
C THR A 557 17.56 1.60 16.22
N LYS A 558 17.88 1.76 14.92
CA LYS A 558 18.50 0.67 14.14
C LYS A 558 19.81 0.12 14.75
N ASP A 559 20.62 0.99 15.36
CA ASP A 559 21.87 0.63 16.05
C ASP A 559 21.67 0.12 17.51
N ASN A 560 20.49 0.36 18.10
CA ASN A 560 20.14 -0.01 19.48
C ASN A 560 18.63 -0.26 19.57
N PRO A 561 18.13 -1.40 19.04
CA PRO A 561 16.73 -1.78 19.20
C PRO A 561 16.38 -2.11 20.65
N VAL A 562 15.09 -2.24 20.96
CA VAL A 562 14.63 -2.83 22.23
C VAL A 562 15.20 -4.25 22.33
N GLN A 563 15.99 -4.50 23.38
CA GLN A 563 16.87 -5.68 23.42
C GLN A 563 16.11 -6.97 23.78
N SER A 564 16.65 -8.09 23.30
CA SER A 564 16.11 -9.43 23.54
C SER A 564 15.79 -9.71 25.00
N GLY A 565 14.55 -10.14 25.26
CA GLY A 565 14.05 -10.46 26.60
C GLY A 565 13.60 -9.26 27.45
N PHE A 566 13.46 -8.07 26.86
CA PHE A 566 12.77 -6.92 27.46
C PHE A 566 11.60 -6.48 26.57
N ASP A 567 10.48 -6.13 27.21
CA ASP A 567 9.27 -5.67 26.52
C ASP A 567 9.09 -4.15 26.61
N THR A 568 8.58 -3.50 25.56
CA THR A 568 7.99 -2.16 25.63
C THR A 568 6.51 -2.19 25.25
N LYS A 569 5.63 -1.78 26.17
CA LYS A 569 4.17 -1.90 26.01
C LYS A 569 3.46 -0.56 26.10
N ILE A 570 2.80 -0.17 25.02
CA ILE A 570 1.92 1.00 24.96
C ILE A 570 0.47 0.48 24.91
N ILE A 571 -0.29 0.74 25.97
CA ILE A 571 -1.68 0.28 26.10
C ILE A 571 -2.61 1.48 26.03
N PHE A 572 -3.54 1.48 25.09
CA PHE A 572 -4.54 2.52 24.92
C PHE A 572 -5.73 2.31 25.88
N ALA A 573 -5.84 3.20 26.87
CA ALA A 573 -6.72 3.05 28.02
C ALA A 573 -8.22 3.04 27.67
N ASN A 574 -8.98 2.13 28.29
CA ASN A 574 -10.41 2.00 28.08
C ASN A 574 -11.21 2.92 29.02
N ASN A 575 -11.14 4.23 28.77
CA ASN A 575 -11.92 5.22 29.52
C ASN A 575 -13.41 5.27 29.12
N GLY A 576 -13.89 4.32 28.29
CA GLY A 576 -15.24 4.30 27.75
C GLY A 576 -15.47 5.30 26.61
N ASP A 577 -16.72 5.76 26.48
CA ASP A 577 -17.20 6.62 25.39
C ASP A 577 -16.44 7.96 25.35
N ILE A 578 -16.00 8.36 24.14
CA ILE A 578 -15.31 9.64 23.90
C ILE A 578 -16.27 10.82 24.13
N ASP A 579 -15.81 11.86 24.84
CA ASP A 579 -16.58 13.11 25.01
C ASP A 579 -16.50 13.95 23.73
N VAL A 580 -17.54 13.86 22.90
CA VAL A 580 -17.69 14.67 21.67
C VAL A 580 -17.75 16.20 21.91
N GLY A 581 -17.81 16.65 23.17
CA GLY A 581 -17.63 18.05 23.55
C GLY A 581 -16.18 18.48 23.74
N TRP A 582 -15.24 17.54 23.86
CA TRP A 582 -13.79 17.74 23.83
C TRP A 582 -13.20 17.35 22.47
N ASP A 583 -13.59 16.18 21.95
CA ASP A 583 -13.17 15.65 20.66
C ASP A 583 -14.35 15.54 19.68
N PRO A 584 -14.67 16.61 18.93
CA PRO A 584 -15.78 16.62 17.98
C PRO A 584 -15.52 15.80 16.71
N THR A 585 -14.33 15.22 16.52
CA THR A 585 -13.94 14.48 15.31
C THR A 585 -13.53 13.02 15.55
N LEU A 586 -13.65 12.54 16.80
CA LEU A 586 -13.25 11.21 17.27
C LEU A 586 -11.81 10.84 16.88
N LEU A 587 -10.92 11.83 16.88
CA LEU A 587 -9.49 11.64 16.59
C LEU A 587 -8.77 11.01 17.79
N SER A 588 -9.14 11.37 19.02
CA SER A 588 -8.87 10.53 20.21
C SER A 588 -9.62 9.20 20.12
N ARG A 589 -9.13 8.09 20.66
CA ARG A 589 -7.89 7.85 21.41
C ARG A 589 -6.84 7.10 20.59
N GLY A 590 -5.57 7.09 21.01
CA GLY A 590 -4.49 6.44 20.24
C GLY A 590 -3.16 7.19 20.26
N LEU A 591 -2.24 6.77 19.38
CA LEU A 591 -1.00 7.49 19.05
C LEU A 591 -1.22 8.23 17.71
N ILE A 592 -0.99 9.54 17.71
CA ILE A 592 -0.99 10.37 16.49
C ILE A 592 0.29 11.20 16.46
N SER A 593 1.07 11.09 15.38
CA SER A 593 2.33 11.84 15.23
C SER A 593 2.27 12.81 14.06
N HIS A 594 2.59 14.09 14.31
CA HIS A 594 3.12 15.01 13.29
C HIS A 594 4.65 15.06 13.29
N GLY A 595 5.30 14.54 14.34
CA GLY A 595 6.74 14.58 14.53
C GLY A 595 7.46 13.30 14.10
N GLN A 596 8.77 13.30 14.28
CA GLN A 596 9.66 12.19 13.93
C GLN A 596 9.35 10.95 14.77
N VAL A 597 9.36 9.76 14.16
CA VAL A 597 9.13 8.49 14.86
C VAL A 597 10.18 7.45 14.47
N GLU A 598 10.92 6.94 15.45
CA GLU A 598 11.85 5.82 15.27
C GLU A 598 11.48 4.71 16.27
N ILE A 599 11.09 3.53 15.78
CA ILE A 599 10.63 2.39 16.59
C ILE A 599 11.32 1.13 16.07
N HIS A 600 12.19 0.51 16.87
CA HIS A 600 12.93 -0.70 16.47
C HIS A 600 12.86 -1.77 17.56
N GLY A 601 12.05 -2.79 17.32
CA GLY A 601 12.04 -4.02 18.12
C GLY A 601 13.23 -4.94 17.83
N GLU A 602 13.26 -6.09 18.49
CA GLU A 602 14.18 -7.18 18.13
C GLU A 602 13.79 -7.76 16.76
N GLU A 603 14.70 -7.64 15.80
CA GLU A 603 14.64 -8.26 14.48
C GLU A 603 14.38 -9.76 14.58
N LYS A 604 13.44 -10.27 13.76
CA LYS A 604 12.98 -11.66 13.81
C LYS A 604 12.37 -12.04 12.48
N THR A 605 12.73 -13.21 11.94
CA THR A 605 12.10 -13.80 10.74
C THR A 605 10.58 -13.83 10.92
N GLU A 606 9.83 -13.20 10.04
CA GLU A 606 8.43 -12.87 10.28
C GLU A 606 7.50 -14.02 9.92
N PHE A 607 7.81 -14.73 8.84
CA PHE A 607 7.13 -15.96 8.44
C PHE A 607 8.04 -16.86 7.62
N LEU A 608 7.72 -18.15 7.54
CA LEU A 608 8.43 -19.15 6.72
C LEU A 608 7.45 -20.13 6.08
N LYS A 609 7.83 -20.75 4.96
CA LYS A 609 7.10 -21.91 4.41
C LYS A 609 7.36 -23.16 5.27
N VAL A 610 6.43 -24.11 5.29
CA VAL A 610 6.69 -25.46 5.85
C VAL A 610 7.52 -26.29 4.88
N ALA A 611 8.45 -27.11 5.39
CA ALA A 611 9.27 -28.03 4.58
C ALA A 611 8.52 -29.31 4.19
N ASP A 612 7.63 -29.77 5.07
CA ASP A 612 6.66 -30.84 4.86
C ASP A 612 5.33 -30.36 5.48
N ALA A 613 4.20 -30.65 4.83
CA ALA A 613 2.88 -30.27 5.33
C ALA A 613 2.56 -30.96 6.68
N PRO A 614 2.27 -30.21 7.78
CA PRO A 614 1.87 -30.79 9.06
C PRO A 614 0.37 -31.15 9.06
N MET A 615 0.02 -32.24 9.75
CA MET A 615 -1.32 -32.85 9.70
C MET A 615 -2.09 -32.71 11.02
N ALA A 616 -3.41 -32.94 10.97
CA ALA A 616 -4.28 -32.87 12.14
C ALA A 616 -3.83 -33.87 13.23
N GLY A 617 -3.51 -33.34 14.40
CA GLY A 617 -2.99 -34.09 15.55
C GLY A 617 -1.46 -34.14 15.67
N ASP A 618 -0.71 -33.55 14.74
CA ASP A 618 0.72 -33.32 14.92
C ASP A 618 0.97 -32.21 15.96
N THR A 619 2.09 -32.32 16.69
CA THR A 619 2.56 -31.32 17.67
C THR A 619 3.92 -30.75 17.31
N GLN A 620 4.38 -30.96 16.07
CA GLN A 620 5.65 -30.46 15.56
C GLN A 620 5.45 -29.98 14.13
N ILE A 621 6.06 -28.85 13.79
CA ILE A 621 6.08 -28.29 12.44
C ILE A 621 7.55 -28.18 12.03
N VAL A 622 7.85 -28.50 10.78
CA VAL A 622 9.20 -28.38 10.19
C VAL A 622 9.17 -27.27 9.16
N LEU A 623 9.99 -26.24 9.37
CA LEU A 623 10.07 -25.04 8.55
C LEU A 623 11.08 -25.22 7.41
N SER A 624 10.94 -24.46 6.33
CA SER A 624 11.83 -24.47 5.14
C SER A 624 13.30 -24.28 5.53
N GLU A 625 13.56 -23.31 6.41
CA GLU A 625 14.86 -23.03 7.02
C GLU A 625 14.75 -22.86 8.55
N ILE A 626 15.89 -22.53 9.18
CA ILE A 626 15.96 -22.27 10.61
C ILE A 626 15.52 -20.82 10.84
N PRO A 627 14.43 -20.54 11.57
CA PRO A 627 14.01 -19.18 11.85
C PRO A 627 14.97 -18.46 12.80
N GLU A 628 15.22 -17.18 12.56
CA GLU A 628 16.08 -16.36 13.41
C GLU A 628 15.25 -15.68 14.51
N ASN A 629 15.82 -15.62 15.72
CA ASN A 629 15.26 -14.99 16.94
C ASN A 629 13.85 -15.47 17.40
N TRP A 630 13.31 -16.55 16.85
CA TRP A 630 12.10 -17.20 17.37
C TRP A 630 12.33 -17.78 18.77
N SER A 631 11.34 -17.60 19.66
CA SER A 631 11.45 -17.95 21.07
C SER A 631 10.37 -18.91 21.57
N VAL A 632 10.71 -19.66 22.63
CA VAL A 632 9.73 -20.49 23.35
C VAL A 632 8.81 -19.58 24.16
N GLY A 633 7.52 -19.61 23.84
CA GLY A 633 6.53 -18.65 24.32
C GLY A 633 5.96 -17.75 23.21
N ASP A 634 6.59 -17.71 22.03
CA ASP A 634 6.03 -16.97 20.88
C ASP A 634 4.70 -17.60 20.43
N THR A 635 3.72 -16.75 20.16
CA THR A 635 2.53 -17.06 19.37
C THR A 635 2.87 -17.03 17.88
N ILE A 636 2.45 -18.08 17.18
CA ILE A 636 2.56 -18.24 15.73
C ILE A 636 1.19 -18.56 15.13
N VAL A 637 0.99 -18.22 13.85
CA VAL A 637 -0.17 -18.60 13.05
C VAL A 637 0.30 -19.46 11.89
N ILE A 638 -0.21 -20.69 11.77
CA ILE A 638 -0.04 -21.51 10.57
C ILE A 638 -1.25 -21.34 9.65
N THR A 639 -1.01 -21.07 8.36
CA THR A 639 -2.08 -20.86 7.38
C THR A 639 -2.82 -22.15 7.05
N GLY A 640 -4.15 -22.12 7.08
CA GLY A 640 -4.97 -23.17 6.49
C GLY A 640 -4.76 -23.26 4.98
N THR A 641 -4.77 -24.46 4.39
CA THR A 641 -4.49 -24.64 2.96
C THR A 641 -5.73 -24.86 2.11
N HIS A 642 -6.89 -25.10 2.73
CA HIS A 642 -8.15 -25.42 2.04
C HIS A 642 -9.14 -24.25 2.06
N LYS A 643 -9.77 -24.00 0.92
CA LYS A 643 -10.67 -22.85 0.71
C LYS A 643 -11.97 -22.94 1.52
N GLU A 644 -12.07 -22.12 2.56
CA GLU A 644 -13.24 -22.01 3.42
C GLU A 644 -14.09 -20.74 3.14
N GLY A 645 -14.69 -20.11 4.16
CA GLY A 645 -15.52 -18.92 4.03
C GLY A 645 -17.01 -19.22 3.81
N TRP A 646 -17.65 -18.48 2.91
CA TRP A 646 -19.10 -18.60 2.68
C TRP A 646 -19.47 -19.89 1.93
N ARG A 647 -20.21 -20.79 2.57
CA ARG A 647 -20.81 -21.99 1.95
C ARG A 647 -22.23 -22.29 2.45
N TRP A 648 -22.83 -23.38 1.95
CA TRP A 648 -24.23 -23.74 2.24
C TRP A 648 -24.31 -24.80 3.34
N ASP A 649 -24.77 -24.44 4.54
CA ASP A 649 -24.78 -25.31 5.73
C ASP A 649 -25.82 -26.47 5.70
N GLY A 650 -26.50 -26.63 4.58
CA GLY A 650 -27.62 -27.54 4.39
C GLY A 650 -29.00 -26.86 4.50
N ALA A 651 -29.10 -25.71 5.16
CA ALA A 651 -30.34 -24.97 5.41
C ALA A 651 -30.30 -23.48 4.97
N LYS A 652 -29.12 -22.84 5.00
CA LYS A 652 -28.87 -21.45 4.63
C LYS A 652 -27.43 -21.27 4.11
N MET A 653 -27.11 -20.06 3.64
CA MET A 653 -25.71 -19.63 3.58
C MET A 653 -25.19 -19.35 4.99
N ALA A 654 -23.95 -19.74 5.26
CA ALA A 654 -23.22 -19.42 6.48
C ALA A 654 -21.75 -19.14 6.14
N HIS A 655 -21.10 -18.31 6.95
CA HIS A 655 -19.65 -18.24 6.99
C HIS A 655 -19.12 -19.45 7.77
N PHE A 656 -17.98 -19.96 7.34
CA PHE A 656 -17.15 -20.92 8.05
C PHE A 656 -15.76 -20.32 8.08
N GLU A 657 -15.16 -20.24 9.26
CA GLU A 657 -13.82 -19.68 9.38
C GLU A 657 -12.80 -20.56 8.67
N SER A 658 -11.69 -19.92 8.29
CA SER A 658 -10.55 -20.59 7.67
C SER A 658 -9.86 -21.55 8.64
N GLN A 659 -9.05 -22.44 8.06
CA GLN A 659 -8.31 -23.47 8.80
C GLN A 659 -6.95 -22.94 9.31
N ASP A 660 -6.86 -21.62 9.56
CA ASP A 660 -5.69 -20.97 10.16
C ASP A 660 -5.65 -21.26 11.66
N GLU A 661 -4.53 -21.77 12.16
CA GLU A 661 -4.38 -22.12 13.58
C GLU A 661 -3.35 -21.23 14.28
N GLU A 662 -3.80 -20.51 15.30
CA GLU A 662 -2.92 -19.79 16.24
C GLU A 662 -2.48 -20.76 17.35
N VAL A 663 -1.16 -20.90 17.54
CA VAL A 663 -0.56 -21.82 18.52
C VAL A 663 0.70 -21.22 19.15
N THR A 664 1.05 -21.67 20.36
CA THR A 664 2.25 -21.21 21.08
C THR A 664 3.41 -22.19 20.95
N ILE A 665 4.64 -21.69 20.71
CA ILE A 665 5.87 -22.50 20.68
C ILE A 665 6.25 -22.96 22.10
N THR A 666 6.56 -24.24 22.25
CA THR A 666 7.01 -24.86 23.52
C THR A 666 8.43 -25.42 23.48
N ALA A 667 8.98 -25.71 22.30
CA ALA A 667 10.40 -26.02 22.09
C ALA A 667 10.82 -25.75 20.63
N ILE A 668 12.11 -25.52 20.40
CA ILE A 668 12.72 -25.33 19.07
C ILE A 668 13.99 -26.22 19.00
N ASP A 669 14.19 -26.93 17.90
CA ASP A 669 15.41 -27.70 17.58
C ASP A 669 15.74 -27.53 16.10
N GLY A 670 16.58 -26.54 15.78
CA GLY A 670 16.83 -26.11 14.39
C GLY A 670 15.56 -25.56 13.73
N ASN A 671 15.23 -26.06 12.54
CA ASN A 671 14.01 -25.71 11.81
C ASN A 671 12.76 -26.47 12.29
N THR A 672 12.86 -27.30 13.35
CA THR A 672 11.72 -28.02 13.91
C THR A 672 11.22 -27.31 15.17
N ILE A 673 9.98 -26.82 15.11
CA ILE A 673 9.28 -26.23 16.26
C ILE A 673 8.31 -27.25 16.87
N THR A 674 8.12 -27.21 18.18
CA THR A 674 7.14 -28.04 18.91
C THR A 674 6.10 -27.12 19.55
N ILE A 675 4.83 -27.35 19.24
CA ILE A 675 3.71 -26.49 19.62
C ILE A 675 2.95 -27.02 20.85
N GLY A 676 2.24 -26.14 21.56
CA GLY A 676 1.64 -26.44 22.87
C GLY A 676 0.39 -27.33 22.83
N GLU A 677 -0.42 -27.22 21.78
CA GLU A 677 -1.57 -28.09 21.52
C GLU A 677 -1.41 -28.76 20.14
N PRO A 678 -2.00 -29.95 19.88
CA PRO A 678 -1.96 -30.58 18.57
C PRO A 678 -2.85 -29.84 17.57
N LEU A 679 -2.42 -29.76 16.31
CA LEU A 679 -3.20 -29.14 15.22
C LEU A 679 -4.57 -29.82 15.07
N GLN A 680 -5.57 -29.05 14.66
CA GLN A 680 -6.95 -29.46 14.41
C GLN A 680 -7.21 -29.77 12.93
N PHE A 681 -6.45 -29.17 12.02
CA PHE A 681 -6.62 -29.29 10.56
C PHE A 681 -5.41 -29.93 9.86
N ASP A 682 -5.64 -30.40 8.64
CA ASP A 682 -4.59 -30.89 7.74
C ASP A 682 -4.14 -29.72 6.85
N HIS A 683 -2.84 -29.37 6.87
CA HIS A 683 -2.28 -28.29 6.06
C HIS A 683 -1.66 -28.83 4.76
N ASP A 684 -2.30 -29.83 4.12
CA ASP A 684 -1.83 -30.39 2.84
C ASP A 684 -2.17 -29.50 1.65
N THR A 685 -1.31 -29.54 0.62
CA THR A 685 -1.39 -28.67 -0.55
C THR A 685 -1.70 -29.48 -1.82
N PRO A 686 -2.35 -28.87 -2.85
CA PRO A 686 -2.76 -29.58 -4.06
C PRO A 686 -1.57 -29.96 -4.97
N ARG A 687 -0.37 -29.44 -4.71
CA ARG A 687 0.86 -29.71 -5.49
C ARG A 687 2.09 -29.60 -4.59
N ALA A 688 3.10 -30.45 -4.81
CA ALA A 688 4.22 -30.66 -3.89
C ALA A 688 5.28 -29.53 -3.84
N ASP A 689 5.14 -28.52 -4.69
CA ASP A 689 5.90 -27.26 -4.71
C ASP A 689 5.17 -26.09 -4.01
N LEU A 690 3.91 -26.29 -3.62
CA LEU A 690 3.10 -25.35 -2.84
C LEU A 690 3.15 -25.76 -1.36
N ALA A 691 3.20 -24.79 -0.45
CA ALA A 691 3.35 -25.03 0.99
C ALA A 691 2.46 -24.09 1.82
N ALA A 692 2.08 -24.53 3.02
CA ALA A 692 1.55 -23.64 4.05
C ALA A 692 2.65 -22.69 4.56
N TYR A 693 2.24 -21.54 5.07
CA TYR A 693 3.10 -20.57 5.74
C TYR A 693 2.89 -20.62 7.25
N VAL A 694 3.93 -20.28 8.01
CA VAL A 694 3.90 -20.12 9.47
C VAL A 694 4.45 -18.73 9.81
N ALA A 695 3.58 -17.84 10.29
CA ALA A 695 3.94 -16.50 10.71
C ALA A 695 4.17 -16.43 12.22
N ASN A 696 5.13 -15.61 12.65
CA ASN A 696 5.38 -15.30 14.05
C ASN A 696 4.75 -13.95 14.40
N MET A 697 3.70 -13.98 15.23
CA MET A 697 2.95 -12.78 15.61
C MET A 697 3.60 -12.02 16.78
N THR A 698 4.68 -12.56 17.37
CA THR A 698 5.24 -12.04 18.61
C THR A 698 6.37 -11.04 18.35
N ARG A 699 6.20 -9.83 18.87
CA ARG A 699 7.21 -8.75 18.91
C ARG A 699 7.41 -8.26 20.34
N ASN A 700 8.58 -7.69 20.63
CA ASN A 700 8.89 -7.16 21.97
C ASN A 700 8.46 -5.68 22.16
N ILE A 701 8.03 -5.00 21.10
CA ILE A 701 7.27 -3.75 21.16
C ILE A 701 5.80 -4.07 20.85
N THR A 702 4.88 -3.68 21.72
CA THR A 702 3.43 -3.95 21.55
C THR A 702 2.58 -2.71 21.79
N PHE A 703 1.76 -2.35 20.81
CA PHE A 703 0.68 -1.38 20.90
C PHE A 703 -0.66 -2.12 20.97
N THR A 704 -1.42 -1.97 22.05
CA THR A 704 -2.71 -2.66 22.21
C THR A 704 -3.81 -1.76 22.77
N SER A 705 -5.08 -2.12 22.57
CA SER A 705 -6.18 -1.56 23.38
C SER A 705 -6.21 -2.21 24.77
N GLU A 706 -6.63 -1.48 25.79
CA GLU A 706 -7.03 -2.07 27.07
C GLU A 706 -8.30 -2.94 26.87
N ASP A 707 -8.41 -4.03 27.64
CA ASP A 707 -9.36 -5.15 27.45
C ASP A 707 -9.27 -5.92 26.11
N GLY A 708 -8.46 -5.49 25.14
CA GLY A 708 -8.23 -6.19 23.86
C GLY A 708 -9.52 -6.45 23.07
N GLU A 709 -9.71 -7.69 22.60
CA GLU A 709 -10.92 -8.16 21.92
C GLU A 709 -12.22 -7.81 22.67
N ALA A 710 -12.17 -7.77 24.01
CA ALA A 710 -13.34 -7.52 24.84
C ALA A 710 -13.73 -6.03 24.92
N SER A 711 -12.90 -5.10 24.46
CA SER A 711 -13.24 -3.69 24.33
C SER A 711 -14.29 -3.48 23.23
N ALA A 712 -15.27 -2.61 23.48
CA ALA A 712 -16.18 -2.19 22.43
C ALA A 712 -15.40 -1.43 21.34
N LEU A 713 -15.74 -1.63 20.07
CA LEU A 713 -14.92 -1.13 18.95
C LEU A 713 -14.66 0.39 19.06
N HIS A 714 -15.67 1.19 19.39
CA HIS A 714 -15.52 2.64 19.54
C HIS A 714 -14.76 3.10 20.79
N HIS A 715 -14.32 2.18 21.65
CA HIS A 715 -13.41 2.43 22.78
C HIS A 715 -11.94 2.12 22.44
N ARG A 716 -11.64 1.48 21.31
CA ARG A 716 -10.29 1.04 20.94
C ARG A 716 -9.34 2.20 20.58
N GLY A 717 -8.04 1.96 20.81
CA GLY A 717 -6.95 2.77 20.31
C GLY A 717 -6.76 2.67 18.80
N HIS A 718 -5.97 3.57 18.24
CA HIS A 718 -5.55 3.56 16.84
C HIS A 718 -4.16 4.18 16.73
N VAL A 719 -3.43 3.93 15.62
CA VAL A 719 -2.13 4.56 15.37
C VAL A 719 -2.16 5.29 14.02
N MET A 720 -1.71 6.54 13.99
CA MET A 720 -1.62 7.34 12.78
C MET A 720 -0.35 8.19 12.74
N PHE A 721 0.37 8.09 11.64
CA PHE A 721 1.50 8.95 11.29
C PHE A 721 1.00 9.96 10.26
N MET A 722 0.94 11.23 10.62
CA MET A 722 0.19 12.27 9.93
C MET A 722 1.14 13.37 9.43
N HIS A 723 1.11 13.67 8.13
CA HIS A 723 1.81 14.80 7.49
C HIS A 723 3.35 14.84 7.64
N ASN A 724 4.00 13.75 8.05
CA ASN A 724 5.46 13.62 8.18
C ASN A 724 5.95 12.29 7.56
N ASP A 725 6.99 12.36 6.73
CA ASP A 725 7.66 11.23 6.07
C ASP A 725 8.83 10.64 6.90
N ASP A 726 9.38 11.39 7.85
CA ASP A 726 10.42 10.96 8.79
C ASP A 726 9.86 10.00 9.87
N VAL A 727 9.56 8.77 9.45
CA VAL A 727 9.00 7.68 10.27
C VAL A 727 9.61 6.33 9.86
N ASP A 728 10.28 5.65 10.78
CA ASP A 728 10.75 4.26 10.65
C ASP A 728 10.17 3.40 11.78
N VAL A 729 9.37 2.40 11.44
CA VAL A 729 8.73 1.48 12.39
C VAL A 729 9.06 0.03 12.02
N ARG A 730 9.87 -0.62 12.85
CA ARG A 730 10.34 -1.99 12.66
C ARG A 730 10.04 -2.92 13.83
N TYR A 731 9.59 -4.13 13.49
CA TYR A 731 9.40 -5.24 14.44
C TYR A 731 8.51 -4.88 15.65
N ALA A 732 7.42 -4.16 15.45
CA ALA A 732 6.41 -3.85 16.46
C ALA A 732 5.06 -4.54 16.16
N ALA A 733 4.30 -4.86 17.21
CA ALA A 733 2.96 -5.46 17.14
C ALA A 733 1.85 -4.44 17.43
N PHE A 734 0.73 -4.57 16.73
CA PHE A 734 -0.41 -3.65 16.71
C PHE A 734 -1.72 -4.45 16.84
N ASP A 735 -2.02 -4.87 18.07
CA ASP A 735 -3.05 -5.88 18.38
C ASP A 735 -4.31 -5.25 19.00
N ASP A 736 -5.49 -5.68 18.56
CA ASP A 736 -6.78 -5.15 19.04
C ASP A 736 -6.94 -3.63 18.91
N LEU A 737 -6.27 -3.06 17.91
CA LEU A 737 -6.38 -1.65 17.54
C LEU A 737 -7.49 -1.44 16.49
N GLY A 738 -7.65 -0.17 16.09
CA GLY A 738 -8.64 0.27 15.12
C GLY A 738 -10.05 0.38 15.69
N ARG A 739 -10.80 1.38 15.22
CA ARG A 739 -12.23 1.59 15.54
C ARG A 739 -13.12 1.98 14.36
N THR A 740 -12.54 2.23 13.17
CA THR A 740 -13.31 2.28 11.92
C THR A 740 -13.81 0.87 11.61
N ASP A 741 -15.09 0.62 11.83
CA ASP A 741 -15.73 -0.68 11.61
C ASP A 741 -16.11 -0.84 10.13
N LYS A 742 -15.32 -1.62 9.37
CA LYS A 742 -15.57 -1.85 7.94
C LYS A 742 -16.74 -2.83 7.69
N SER A 743 -17.30 -3.50 8.72
CA SER A 743 -18.48 -4.37 8.56
C SER A 743 -19.76 -3.58 8.25
N ARG A 744 -19.88 -2.36 8.79
CA ARG A 744 -20.92 -1.37 8.45
C ARG A 744 -20.34 -0.24 7.56
N PRO A 745 -21.18 0.60 6.93
CA PRO A 745 -20.72 1.79 6.22
C PRO A 745 -19.92 2.72 7.13
N ALA A 746 -18.68 3.06 6.75
CA ALA A 746 -17.88 4.16 7.29
C ALA A 746 -17.97 5.40 6.39
N GLY A 747 -17.63 6.57 6.90
CA GLY A 747 -17.67 7.82 6.15
C GLY A 747 -16.76 8.90 6.73
N ASP A 748 -16.55 9.96 5.97
CA ASP A 748 -15.80 11.13 6.40
C ASP A 748 -16.68 12.01 7.30
N LEU A 749 -16.10 12.93 8.08
CA LEU A 749 -16.86 13.79 9.02
C LEU A 749 -18.06 14.48 8.37
N ALA A 750 -17.89 14.98 7.13
CA ALA A 750 -18.92 15.68 6.37
C ALA A 750 -20.09 14.80 5.89
N PHE A 751 -20.03 13.48 6.08
CA PHE A 751 -21.12 12.55 5.75
C PHE A 751 -22.22 12.49 6.83
N PHE A 752 -21.93 12.94 8.06
CA PHE A 752 -22.81 12.76 9.22
C PHE A 752 -23.48 14.08 9.66
N ASP A 753 -24.81 14.05 9.88
CA ASP A 753 -25.59 15.20 10.39
C ASP A 753 -25.24 15.58 11.85
N THR A 754 -24.76 14.60 12.64
CA THR A 754 -24.38 14.70 14.06
C THR A 754 -23.26 13.69 14.33
N ILE A 755 -22.27 14.07 15.16
CA ILE A 755 -21.27 13.14 15.69
C ILE A 755 -21.67 12.72 17.11
N GLU A 756 -21.80 11.41 17.31
CA GLU A 756 -21.95 10.71 18.59
C GLU A 756 -20.75 9.74 18.78
N ALA A 757 -20.48 9.26 19.99
CA ALA A 757 -19.25 8.50 20.28
C ALA A 757 -19.07 7.16 19.50
N ASP A 758 -20.13 6.60 18.91
CA ASP A 758 -20.11 5.36 18.09
C ASP A 758 -20.19 5.61 16.56
N THR A 759 -20.03 6.87 16.14
CA THR A 759 -20.05 7.29 14.72
C THR A 759 -18.93 6.63 13.94
N ASN A 760 -19.25 6.01 12.81
CA ASN A 760 -18.29 5.22 12.03
C ASN A 760 -17.45 6.09 11.09
N ILE A 761 -16.55 6.88 11.66
CA ILE A 761 -15.63 7.73 10.90
C ILE A 761 -14.49 6.85 10.32
N LYS A 762 -14.03 7.16 9.10
CA LYS A 762 -12.86 6.51 8.48
C LYS A 762 -11.54 6.81 9.24
N SER A 763 -10.44 6.25 8.75
CA SER A 763 -9.08 6.65 9.14
C SER A 763 -8.71 6.37 10.60
N ARG A 764 -9.48 5.57 11.34
CA ARG A 764 -9.16 5.10 12.71
C ARG A 764 -8.79 3.62 12.65
N TYR A 765 -7.66 3.32 12.01
CA TYR A 765 -7.18 1.97 11.70
C TYR A 765 -6.05 1.52 12.64
N SER A 766 -5.62 0.26 12.57
CA SER A 766 -4.59 -0.28 13.48
C SER A 766 -3.21 0.36 13.24
N PHE A 767 -2.85 0.56 11.97
CA PHE A 767 -1.62 1.22 11.53
C PHE A 767 -1.93 2.06 10.28
N HIS A 768 -1.57 3.35 10.25
CA HIS A 768 -1.98 4.26 9.18
C HIS A 768 -0.96 5.38 8.91
N PHE A 769 -0.42 5.42 7.69
CA PHE A 769 0.26 6.61 7.14
C PHE A 769 -0.77 7.50 6.45
N HIS A 770 -0.93 8.72 6.95
CA HIS A 770 -1.94 9.70 6.52
C HIS A 770 -1.25 10.94 5.95
N LYS A 771 -1.22 11.02 4.62
CA LYS A 771 -0.81 12.17 3.82
C LYS A 771 0.61 12.67 4.13
N THR A 772 1.59 11.77 4.27
CA THR A 772 2.98 12.14 4.61
C THR A 772 3.65 12.97 3.50
N GLY A 773 3.35 12.66 2.24
CA GLY A 773 3.95 13.21 1.02
C GLY A 773 4.06 12.09 -0.01
N THR A 774 3.94 12.34 -1.31
CA THR A 774 4.02 11.30 -2.38
C THR A 774 5.27 11.44 -3.25
N GLU A 775 6.15 12.39 -2.91
CA GLU A 775 7.36 12.76 -3.63
C GLU A 775 8.42 11.64 -3.63
N ILE A 776 8.67 11.05 -4.81
CA ILE A 776 9.65 9.96 -5.00
C ILE A 776 11.12 10.41 -4.98
N ASP A 777 11.40 11.69 -4.77
CA ASP A 777 12.76 12.21 -4.55
C ASP A 777 13.16 12.20 -3.05
N ASN A 778 12.21 11.91 -2.14
CA ASN A 778 12.44 11.77 -0.71
C ASN A 778 12.72 10.30 -0.31
N GLU A 779 13.25 10.11 0.91
CA GLU A 779 13.23 8.80 1.57
C GLU A 779 11.78 8.45 1.97
N PRO A 780 11.30 7.21 1.75
CA PRO A 780 9.96 6.78 2.13
C PRO A 780 9.83 6.58 3.64
N ALA A 781 8.60 6.64 4.15
CA ALA A 781 8.29 6.18 5.51
C ALA A 781 8.28 4.64 5.57
N TYR A 782 8.91 4.04 6.57
CA TYR A 782 9.11 2.58 6.64
C TYR A 782 8.17 1.88 7.61
N ALA A 783 7.57 0.78 7.15
CA ALA A 783 6.96 -0.24 8.00
C ALA A 783 7.59 -1.60 7.67
N ILE A 784 8.47 -2.10 8.55
CA ILE A 784 9.25 -3.32 8.27
C ILE A 784 9.05 -4.39 9.36
N GLY A 785 8.66 -5.59 8.96
CA GLY A 785 8.56 -6.75 9.84
C GLY A 785 7.54 -6.65 10.97
N ASN A 786 6.58 -5.72 10.90
CA ASN A 786 5.57 -5.48 11.92
C ASN A 786 4.43 -6.50 11.87
N THR A 787 3.62 -6.54 12.93
CA THR A 787 2.42 -7.39 13.00
C THR A 787 1.16 -6.58 13.33
N VAL A 788 0.05 -6.84 12.64
CA VAL A 788 -1.29 -6.33 12.97
C VAL A 788 -2.22 -7.51 13.23
N SER A 789 -3.01 -7.45 14.30
CA SER A 789 -3.97 -8.49 14.66
C SER A 789 -5.32 -7.95 15.12
N GLY A 790 -6.42 -8.59 14.70
CA GLY A 790 -7.77 -8.35 15.23
C GLY A 790 -8.38 -6.98 14.87
N SER A 791 -8.05 -6.42 13.70
CA SER A 791 -8.54 -5.10 13.28
C SER A 791 -10.01 -5.16 12.80
N PRO A 792 -10.91 -4.29 13.30
CA PRO A 792 -12.30 -4.20 12.83
C PRO A 792 -12.46 -3.41 11.53
N GLY A 793 -11.36 -2.84 11.03
CA GLY A 793 -11.24 -2.16 9.76
C GLY A 793 -9.98 -2.58 9.06
N TRP A 794 -9.41 -1.70 8.24
CA TRP A 794 -8.14 -1.99 7.59
C TRP A 794 -7.00 -2.22 8.59
N GLY A 795 -6.04 -3.05 8.20
CA GLY A 795 -4.88 -3.41 9.02
C GLY A 795 -3.78 -2.35 8.92
N PHE A 796 -2.96 -2.46 7.89
CA PHE A 796 -2.00 -1.45 7.45
C PHE A 796 -2.62 -0.55 6.38
N VAL A 797 -2.48 0.76 6.53
CA VAL A 797 -3.11 1.75 5.63
C VAL A 797 -2.11 2.77 5.12
N HIS A 798 -2.20 2.99 3.81
CA HIS A 798 -1.38 3.87 3.01
C HIS A 798 -2.33 4.91 2.37
N HIS A 799 -2.15 6.20 2.61
CA HIS A 799 -3.08 7.24 2.16
C HIS A 799 -2.29 8.49 1.72
N SER A 800 -2.27 8.77 0.42
CA SER A 800 -1.47 9.85 -0.22
C SER A 800 -0.08 10.04 0.40
N SER A 801 0.65 8.93 0.51
CA SER A 801 1.96 8.85 1.15
C SER A 801 2.97 8.16 0.22
N HIS A 802 4.25 8.25 0.57
CA HIS A 802 5.37 7.54 -0.01
C HIS A 802 5.93 6.64 1.08
N ALA A 803 5.61 5.35 1.04
CA ALA A 803 5.90 4.44 2.14
C ALA A 803 6.17 3.00 1.70
N ASP A 804 7.18 2.39 2.31
CA ASP A 804 7.64 1.04 2.02
C ASP A 804 7.18 0.08 3.11
N PHE A 805 6.39 -0.92 2.72
CA PHE A 805 5.90 -2.00 3.59
C PHE A 805 6.67 -3.27 3.23
N VAL A 806 7.57 -3.74 4.09
CA VAL A 806 8.41 -4.91 3.84
C VAL A 806 8.22 -5.98 4.93
N SER A 807 7.98 -7.23 4.54
CA SER A 807 7.91 -8.41 5.43
C SER A 807 6.87 -8.34 6.57
N ASN A 808 5.87 -7.44 6.51
CA ASN A 808 4.87 -7.30 7.57
C ASN A 808 3.81 -8.41 7.52
N VAL A 809 3.23 -8.76 8.67
CA VAL A 809 2.15 -9.75 8.79
C VAL A 809 0.86 -9.10 9.29
N ALA A 810 -0.26 -9.36 8.61
CA ALA A 810 -1.59 -8.93 9.02
C ALA A 810 -2.51 -10.15 9.20
N PHE A 811 -3.07 -10.32 10.40
CA PHE A 811 -3.94 -11.45 10.77
C PHE A 811 -5.31 -10.98 11.25
N ASP A 812 -6.36 -11.70 10.84
CA ASP A 812 -7.75 -11.53 11.28
C ASP A 812 -8.27 -10.10 11.11
N VAL A 813 -8.19 -9.61 9.87
CA VAL A 813 -8.48 -8.21 9.53
C VAL A 813 -9.81 -8.07 8.77
N PHE A 814 -10.73 -7.27 9.31
CA PHE A 814 -12.02 -7.03 8.67
C PHE A 814 -11.95 -5.95 7.58
N GLY A 815 -12.17 -6.34 6.33
CA GLY A 815 -12.25 -5.43 5.19
C GLY A 815 -11.07 -5.60 4.22
N ALA A 816 -9.88 -5.12 4.60
CA ALA A 816 -8.65 -5.32 3.84
C ALA A 816 -7.43 -5.35 4.76
N ALA A 817 -6.53 -6.33 4.58
CA ALA A 817 -5.34 -6.48 5.41
C ALA A 817 -4.32 -5.35 5.17
N PHE A 818 -4.06 -5.04 3.91
CA PHE A 818 -3.28 -3.89 3.44
C PHE A 818 -4.14 -3.05 2.48
N ALA A 819 -4.17 -1.72 2.67
CA ALA A 819 -5.04 -0.83 1.90
C ALA A 819 -4.37 0.49 1.50
N ALA A 820 -4.43 0.82 0.20
CA ALA A 820 -4.15 2.16 -0.33
C ALA A 820 -5.48 2.90 -0.60
N GLU A 821 -5.67 4.11 -0.06
CA GLU A 821 -6.99 4.77 0.06
C GLU A 821 -7.37 5.72 -1.10
N ASP A 822 -6.49 6.65 -1.50
CA ASP A 822 -6.84 7.82 -2.34
C ASP A 822 -6.35 7.69 -3.80
N GLY A 823 -5.28 6.93 -4.01
CA GLY A 823 -4.87 6.40 -5.31
C GLY A 823 -3.66 7.05 -5.97
N ASP A 824 -3.04 8.01 -5.29
CA ASP A 824 -1.77 8.66 -5.62
C ASP A 824 -0.58 8.14 -4.78
N GLU A 825 -0.80 7.12 -3.94
CA GLU A 825 0.24 6.49 -3.09
C GLU A 825 1.39 5.89 -3.91
N THR A 826 2.62 6.06 -3.41
CA THR A 826 3.89 5.60 -4.02
C THR A 826 4.72 4.75 -3.05
N GLY A 827 5.62 3.91 -3.56
CA GLY A 827 6.54 3.09 -2.74
C GLY A 827 6.33 1.58 -2.90
N ILE A 828 7.05 0.79 -2.10
CA ILE A 828 7.20 -0.66 -2.29
C ILE A 828 6.39 -1.43 -1.25
N TRP A 829 5.55 -2.36 -1.70
CA TRP A 829 4.95 -3.41 -0.88
C TRP A 829 5.62 -4.74 -1.23
N ARG A 830 6.58 -5.18 -0.41
CA ARG A 830 7.38 -6.40 -0.64
C ARG A 830 7.23 -7.43 0.48
N GLU A 831 7.11 -8.71 0.12
CA GLU A 831 7.10 -9.84 1.06
C GLU A 831 6.05 -9.76 2.19
N ASN A 832 4.95 -9.01 2.03
CA ASN A 832 3.95 -8.92 3.10
C ASN A 832 3.01 -10.14 3.11
N LEU A 833 2.59 -10.59 4.30
CA LEU A 833 1.73 -11.76 4.47
C LEU A 833 0.38 -11.37 5.11
N ALA A 834 -0.69 -11.43 4.32
CA ALA A 834 -2.07 -11.26 4.78
C ALA A 834 -2.72 -12.63 5.06
N ILE A 835 -3.23 -12.83 6.27
CA ILE A 835 -3.90 -14.07 6.71
C ILE A 835 -5.31 -13.73 7.23
N ARG A 836 -6.33 -14.47 6.77
CA ARG A 836 -7.74 -14.35 7.23
C ARG A 836 -8.29 -12.93 7.14
N SER A 837 -8.60 -12.45 5.92
CA SER A 837 -9.35 -11.20 5.75
C SER A 837 -10.81 -11.43 5.33
N VAL A 838 -11.73 -10.85 6.11
CA VAL A 838 -13.18 -11.11 6.05
C VAL A 838 -13.94 -9.90 5.54
N GLY A 839 -14.90 -10.12 4.62
CA GLY A 839 -15.68 -9.08 3.96
C GLY A 839 -17.08 -8.82 4.53
N ALA A 840 -17.58 -7.60 4.32
CA ALA A 840 -18.88 -7.12 4.77
C ALA A 840 -20.11 -7.76 4.07
N TYR A 841 -19.90 -8.55 3.00
CA TYR A 841 -20.96 -8.98 2.08
C TYR A 841 -21.36 -10.45 2.26
N PRO A 842 -22.58 -10.74 2.77
CA PRO A 842 -23.00 -12.11 3.06
C PRO A 842 -23.12 -12.98 1.81
N GLY A 843 -22.48 -14.14 1.85
CA GLY A 843 -22.53 -15.12 0.77
C GLY A 843 -21.52 -14.86 -0.35
N GLY A 844 -20.31 -14.39 -0.01
CA GLY A 844 -19.16 -14.35 -0.92
C GLY A 844 -19.39 -13.53 -2.18
N ASP A 845 -20.14 -12.43 -2.09
CA ASP A 845 -20.47 -11.60 -3.24
C ASP A 845 -19.25 -10.75 -3.63
N ALA A 846 -18.41 -11.29 -4.53
CA ALA A 846 -17.12 -10.73 -4.98
C ALA A 846 -17.23 -9.41 -5.78
N ALA A 847 -18.30 -8.65 -5.56
CA ALA A 847 -18.60 -7.39 -6.19
C ALA A 847 -17.85 -6.22 -5.50
N VAL A 848 -16.51 -6.22 -5.55
CA VAL A 848 -15.64 -5.15 -5.02
C VAL A 848 -16.08 -3.72 -5.38
N LYS A 849 -16.80 -3.57 -6.50
CA LYS A 849 -17.40 -2.33 -6.98
C LYS A 849 -18.88 -2.21 -6.56
N VAL A 850 -19.15 -1.99 -5.28
CA VAL A 850 -20.52 -1.69 -4.80
C VAL A 850 -20.89 -0.23 -5.04
N GLY A 851 -22.06 0.00 -5.66
CA GLY A 851 -22.45 1.31 -6.19
C GLY A 851 -22.76 2.42 -5.17
N GLU A 852 -22.86 2.13 -3.87
CA GLU A 852 -22.97 3.15 -2.81
C GLU A 852 -21.64 3.36 -2.07
N ASP A 853 -20.76 2.36 -2.04
CA ASP A 853 -19.45 2.43 -1.40
C ASP A 853 -18.49 3.26 -2.26
N VAL A 854 -18.49 3.03 -3.58
CA VAL A 854 -17.81 3.85 -4.59
C VAL A 854 -18.27 5.32 -4.60
N LYS A 855 -19.42 5.68 -4.00
CA LYS A 855 -19.88 7.07 -3.84
C LYS A 855 -19.49 7.72 -2.51
N ARG A 856 -19.26 6.90 -1.49
CA ARG A 856 -18.86 7.28 -0.12
C ARG A 856 -17.34 7.23 0.08
N ASP A 857 -16.65 6.74 -0.95
CA ASP A 857 -15.28 6.27 -0.93
C ASP A 857 -14.94 5.36 0.25
N ASP A 858 -15.83 4.40 0.50
CA ASP A 858 -15.67 3.44 1.56
C ASP A 858 -15.48 2.06 0.94
N ASN A 859 -14.39 1.94 0.19
CA ASN A 859 -13.96 0.74 -0.51
C ASN A 859 -13.13 -0.17 0.43
N GLY A 860 -12.52 -1.24 -0.12
CA GLY A 860 -11.71 -2.19 0.67
C GLY A 860 -12.49 -2.89 1.79
N ARG A 861 -13.78 -3.20 1.54
CA ARG A 861 -14.70 -3.80 2.54
C ARG A 861 -14.99 -5.27 2.27
N THR A 862 -14.19 -5.89 1.40
CA THR A 862 -14.57 -7.14 0.72
C THR A 862 -13.86 -8.37 1.24
N GLY A 863 -12.92 -8.23 2.19
CA GLY A 863 -12.06 -9.30 2.71
C GLY A 863 -10.82 -9.44 1.84
N ASP A 864 -10.21 -8.31 1.50
CA ASP A 864 -9.15 -8.19 0.52
C ASP A 864 -7.77 -8.38 1.21
N GLY A 865 -6.84 -9.15 0.64
CA GLY A 865 -5.46 -9.21 1.16
C GLY A 865 -4.78 -7.86 0.94
N PHE A 866 -4.74 -7.45 -0.33
CA PHE A 866 -4.15 -6.21 -0.78
C PHE A 866 -5.17 -5.41 -1.61
N PHE A 867 -5.59 -4.27 -1.10
CA PHE A 867 -6.52 -3.35 -1.77
C PHE A 867 -5.80 -2.10 -2.25
N PHE A 868 -5.95 -1.78 -3.54
CA PHE A 868 -5.31 -0.63 -4.18
C PHE A 868 -6.36 0.31 -4.80
N ALA A 869 -6.45 1.52 -4.24
CA ALA A 869 -7.10 2.65 -4.90
C ALA A 869 -6.34 3.13 -6.15
N GLY A 870 -5.01 3.13 -6.04
CA GLY A 870 -4.03 3.65 -7.00
C GLY A 870 -3.32 2.57 -7.79
N ARG A 871 -2.16 2.93 -8.36
CA ARG A 871 -1.34 2.05 -9.22
C ARG A 871 0.16 2.30 -9.15
N LEU A 872 0.62 3.22 -8.30
CA LEU A 872 2.03 3.60 -8.16
C LEU A 872 2.72 2.96 -6.94
N ILE A 873 2.06 1.95 -6.35
CA ILE A 873 2.69 1.04 -5.39
C ILE A 873 3.18 -0.17 -6.17
N GLU A 874 4.45 -0.50 -6.00
CA GLU A 874 5.11 -1.68 -6.54
C GLU A 874 4.84 -2.87 -5.62
N SER A 875 4.34 -3.99 -6.14
CA SER A 875 3.87 -5.11 -5.31
C SER A 875 4.61 -6.39 -5.65
N MET A 876 5.58 -6.78 -4.82
CA MET A 876 6.49 -7.90 -5.06
C MET A 876 6.40 -8.97 -3.95
N ASP A 877 6.42 -10.25 -4.32
CA ASP A 877 6.60 -11.39 -3.39
C ASP A 877 5.56 -11.49 -2.24
N ASN A 878 4.44 -10.76 -2.31
CA ASN A 878 3.44 -10.72 -1.23
C ASN A 878 2.52 -11.95 -1.26
N VAL A 879 1.95 -12.29 -0.10
CA VAL A 879 1.18 -13.52 0.11
C VAL A 879 -0.20 -13.21 0.70
N ALA A 880 -1.26 -13.66 0.05
CA ALA A 880 -2.64 -13.54 0.54
C ALA A 880 -3.27 -14.91 0.84
N ALA A 881 -3.29 -15.30 2.11
CA ALA A 881 -3.77 -16.58 2.60
C ALA A 881 -5.17 -16.46 3.24
N ASN A 882 -6.12 -17.27 2.77
CA ASN A 882 -7.49 -17.38 3.29
C ASN A 882 -8.25 -16.03 3.38
N THR A 883 -7.90 -15.08 2.52
CA THR A 883 -8.65 -13.85 2.30
C THR A 883 -9.84 -14.12 1.37
N THR A 884 -10.85 -13.27 1.40
CA THR A 884 -11.95 -13.35 0.41
C THR A 884 -11.41 -13.06 -0.99
N HIS A 885 -10.59 -12.03 -1.16
CA HIS A 885 -9.84 -11.77 -2.39
C HIS A 885 -8.35 -11.63 -2.10
N GLY A 886 -7.48 -12.11 -2.99
CA GLY A 886 -6.03 -11.91 -2.87
C GLY A 886 -5.66 -10.44 -3.07
N PHE A 887 -5.72 -9.99 -4.32
CA PHE A 887 -5.29 -8.65 -4.75
C PHE A 887 -6.41 -7.92 -5.52
N VAL A 888 -6.64 -6.64 -5.22
CA VAL A 888 -7.77 -5.86 -5.77
C VAL A 888 -7.36 -4.44 -6.17
N TRP A 889 -7.35 -4.15 -7.48
CA TRP A 889 -7.21 -2.79 -8.02
C TRP A 889 -8.56 -2.16 -8.36
N LEU A 890 -8.93 -1.09 -7.66
CA LEU A 890 -10.20 -0.39 -7.81
C LEU A 890 -10.02 1.13 -7.94
N THR A 891 -9.74 1.57 -9.18
CA THR A 891 -9.64 3.00 -9.55
C THR A 891 -11.05 3.62 -9.71
N ARG A 892 -11.93 3.41 -8.72
CA ARG A 892 -13.36 3.79 -8.72
C ARG A 892 -13.72 4.37 -7.35
N GLY A 893 -13.69 5.69 -7.25
CA GLY A 893 -14.12 6.47 -6.09
C GLY A 893 -14.20 7.95 -6.44
N GLN A 894 -13.97 8.83 -5.48
CA GLN A 894 -13.01 9.91 -5.69
C GLN A 894 -11.62 9.28 -5.81
N ARG A 895 -10.70 9.92 -6.51
CA ARG A 895 -9.29 9.52 -6.55
C ARG A 895 -8.48 10.78 -6.80
N THR A 896 -7.35 10.91 -6.12
CA THR A 896 -6.38 11.97 -6.40
C THR A 896 -5.75 11.72 -7.78
N GLU A 897 -5.31 12.77 -8.49
CA GLU A 897 -4.66 12.59 -9.81
C GLU A 897 -3.14 12.47 -9.63
N ASN A 898 -2.54 11.47 -10.27
CA ASN A 898 -1.12 11.18 -10.19
C ASN A 898 -0.33 12.34 -10.81
N LEU A 899 0.56 12.96 -10.03
CA LEU A 899 1.43 14.03 -10.52
C LEU A 899 2.44 13.46 -11.52
N THR A 900 2.75 14.21 -12.57
CA THR A 900 3.62 13.73 -13.66
C THR A 900 5.04 13.42 -13.18
N ASP A 901 5.50 14.14 -12.16
CA ASP A 901 6.82 13.99 -11.57
C ASP A 901 6.88 12.81 -10.56
N THR A 902 5.76 12.14 -10.22
CA THR A 902 5.74 10.86 -9.46
C THR A 902 5.53 9.62 -10.35
N LEU A 903 5.59 9.79 -11.67
CA LEU A 903 5.47 8.70 -12.64
C LEU A 903 6.87 8.27 -13.14
N GLU A 904 7.21 7.00 -12.97
CA GLU A 904 8.40 6.37 -13.58
C GLU A 904 8.48 6.61 -15.11
N HIS A 905 7.33 6.75 -15.77
CA HIS A 905 7.23 7.06 -17.20
C HIS A 905 6.49 8.37 -17.44
N SER A 906 7.02 9.46 -16.88
CA SER A 906 6.47 10.83 -17.00
C SER A 906 6.11 11.25 -18.43
N GLU A 907 6.77 10.73 -19.47
CA GLU A 907 6.39 11.03 -20.86
C GLU A 907 4.96 10.61 -21.22
N MET A 908 4.33 9.68 -20.49
CA MET A 908 2.95 9.25 -20.74
C MET A 908 1.91 10.35 -20.46
N ALA A 909 2.29 11.39 -19.72
CA ALA A 909 1.48 12.60 -19.52
C ALA A 909 1.49 13.54 -20.74
N LEU A 910 2.48 13.44 -21.64
CA LEU A 910 2.59 14.20 -22.89
C LEU A 910 2.36 15.73 -22.75
N GLY A 911 2.89 16.35 -21.69
CA GLY A 911 2.67 17.77 -21.38
C GLY A 911 1.41 18.06 -20.56
N GLN A 912 0.99 17.12 -19.72
CA GLN A 912 0.05 17.35 -18.63
C GLN A 912 0.82 17.49 -17.31
N GLU A 913 0.24 18.17 -16.32
CA GLU A 913 0.81 18.26 -14.96
C GLU A 913 0.45 17.03 -14.12
N SER A 914 -0.69 16.39 -14.43
CA SER A 914 -1.19 15.16 -13.80
C SER A 914 -1.82 14.21 -14.82
N VAL A 915 -1.92 12.93 -14.47
CA VAL A 915 -2.75 11.92 -15.15
C VAL A 915 -3.68 11.23 -14.16
N ARG A 916 -4.77 10.63 -14.65
CA ARG A 916 -5.68 9.89 -13.75
C ARG A 916 -5.07 8.56 -13.30
N PRO A 917 -5.34 8.07 -12.08
CA PRO A 917 -4.90 6.74 -11.63
C PRO A 917 -5.51 5.58 -12.42
N SER A 918 -6.39 5.83 -13.39
CA SER A 918 -6.85 4.81 -14.33
C SER A 918 -6.18 4.86 -15.70
N GLN A 919 -5.21 5.75 -15.91
CA GLN A 919 -4.44 5.82 -17.16
C GLN A 919 -3.14 5.01 -17.00
N SER A 920 -2.29 5.39 -16.04
CA SER A 920 -1.02 4.75 -15.69
C SER A 920 -1.05 3.22 -15.76
N PRO A 921 0.09 2.54 -16.06
CA PRO A 921 0.24 1.12 -15.77
C PRO A 921 0.11 0.85 -14.25
N ILE A 922 0.08 -0.42 -13.82
CA ILE A 922 0.61 -0.75 -12.48
C ILE A 922 2.11 -0.85 -12.72
N GLN A 923 2.93 -0.22 -11.87
CA GLN A 923 4.39 -0.18 -12.08
C GLN A 923 4.96 -1.59 -12.01
N GLU A 924 4.84 -2.27 -10.86
CA GLU A 924 5.35 -3.64 -10.68
C GLU A 924 4.32 -4.57 -10.03
N PHE A 925 4.27 -5.83 -10.50
CA PHE A 925 3.54 -6.93 -9.90
C PHE A 925 4.18 -8.29 -10.27
N SER A 926 5.03 -8.81 -9.38
CA SER A 926 5.79 -10.06 -9.58
C SER A 926 5.90 -10.91 -8.31
N GLY A 927 6.08 -12.22 -8.47
CA GLY A 927 6.32 -13.18 -7.37
C GLY A 927 5.15 -13.45 -6.42
N ASN A 928 4.08 -12.64 -6.47
CA ASN A 928 2.98 -12.69 -5.51
C ASN A 928 2.22 -14.03 -5.51
N GLU A 929 1.80 -14.47 -4.33
CA GLU A 929 1.05 -15.73 -4.10
C GLU A 929 -0.32 -15.44 -3.44
N ALA A 930 -1.38 -16.14 -3.85
CA ALA A 930 -2.69 -16.06 -3.20
C ALA A 930 -3.37 -17.43 -3.09
N PHE A 931 -3.90 -17.80 -1.92
CA PHE A 931 -4.57 -19.09 -1.74
C PHE A 931 -5.73 -19.11 -0.75
N GLY A 932 -6.62 -20.09 -0.92
CA GLY A 932 -7.86 -20.22 -0.14
C GLY A 932 -8.94 -19.19 -0.49
N THR A 933 -8.82 -18.50 -1.64
CA THR A 933 -9.61 -17.30 -1.96
C THR A 933 -10.91 -17.54 -2.73
N GLU A 934 -11.89 -16.63 -2.61
CA GLU A 934 -13.00 -16.53 -3.56
C GLU A 934 -12.53 -15.97 -4.91
N HIS A 935 -11.61 -15.00 -4.89
CA HIS A 935 -10.87 -14.54 -6.07
C HIS A 935 -9.36 -14.37 -5.82
N GLY A 936 -8.52 -14.75 -6.79
CA GLY A 936 -7.08 -14.45 -6.75
C GLY A 936 -6.76 -12.97 -6.98
N LEU A 937 -7.12 -12.46 -8.15
CA LEU A 937 -6.81 -11.10 -8.60
C LEU A 937 -8.03 -10.43 -9.26
N ILE A 938 -8.36 -9.21 -8.86
CA ILE A 938 -9.45 -8.41 -9.44
C ILE A 938 -8.91 -7.04 -9.88
N VAL A 939 -9.16 -6.64 -11.13
CA VAL A 939 -8.82 -5.30 -11.66
C VAL A 939 -10.06 -4.65 -12.26
N VAL A 940 -10.46 -3.48 -11.74
CA VAL A 940 -11.65 -2.74 -12.17
C VAL A 940 -11.32 -1.26 -12.38
N LYS A 941 -10.76 -0.93 -13.55
CA LYS A 941 -10.39 0.45 -13.91
C LYS A 941 -11.62 1.37 -14.09
N SER A 942 -11.38 2.68 -14.14
CA SER A 942 -12.40 3.71 -14.48
C SER A 942 -12.86 3.62 -15.95
N SER A 943 -11.93 3.29 -16.84
CA SER A 943 -11.99 3.31 -18.30
C SER A 943 -10.91 2.37 -18.86
N PRO A 944 -11.09 1.74 -20.03
CA PRO A 944 -9.98 1.10 -20.74
C PRO A 944 -8.92 2.14 -21.11
N ASN A 945 -9.34 3.16 -21.88
CA ASN A 945 -8.50 4.21 -22.47
C ASN A 945 -7.42 4.71 -21.51
N GLN A 946 -6.17 4.40 -21.82
CA GLN A 946 -4.96 4.92 -21.18
C GLN A 946 -4.49 6.20 -21.88
N GLY A 947 -4.46 6.19 -23.21
CA GLY A 947 -3.88 7.24 -24.05
C GLY A 947 -2.36 7.08 -24.29
N HIS A 948 -1.76 5.98 -23.84
CA HIS A 948 -0.34 5.65 -23.96
C HIS A 948 -0.13 4.15 -24.14
N ASP A 949 1.02 3.74 -24.68
CA ASP A 949 1.31 2.34 -25.06
C ASP A 949 2.00 1.51 -23.97
N PHE A 950 2.37 2.14 -22.85
CA PHE A 950 2.93 1.49 -21.67
C PHE A 950 1.99 0.39 -21.15
N ARG A 951 2.58 -0.73 -20.74
CA ARG A 951 1.83 -1.92 -20.34
C ARG A 951 1.85 -2.10 -18.83
N THR A 952 0.80 -2.74 -18.33
CA THR A 952 0.85 -3.39 -17.02
C THR A 952 1.33 -4.82 -17.19
N MET A 953 2.49 -5.12 -16.62
CA MET A 953 2.97 -6.48 -16.46
C MET A 953 2.32 -7.10 -15.21
N ILE A 954 2.07 -8.41 -15.24
CA ILE A 954 1.56 -9.23 -14.14
C ILE A 954 2.34 -10.54 -14.27
N GLU A 955 3.40 -10.69 -13.49
CA GLU A 955 4.45 -11.70 -13.69
C GLU A 955 4.46 -12.70 -12.52
N ASP A 956 4.84 -13.96 -12.78
CA ASP A 956 5.08 -15.03 -11.79
C ASP A 956 3.98 -15.22 -10.71
N PHE A 957 2.73 -14.83 -11.02
CA PHE A 957 1.61 -14.85 -10.06
C PHE A 957 1.06 -16.27 -9.86
N VAL A 958 1.13 -16.78 -8.62
CA VAL A 958 0.62 -18.10 -8.25
C VAL A 958 -0.69 -17.97 -7.48
N ASN A 959 -1.76 -18.62 -7.93
CA ASN A 959 -3.05 -18.61 -7.24
C ASN A 959 -3.70 -20.00 -7.15
N TRP A 960 -3.75 -20.58 -5.94
CA TRP A 960 -4.20 -21.96 -5.72
C TRP A 960 -5.32 -22.09 -4.67
N GLU A 961 -6.00 -23.24 -4.67
CA GLU A 961 -7.25 -23.45 -3.92
C GLU A 961 -8.23 -22.28 -4.08
N THR A 962 -8.38 -21.77 -5.30
CA THR A 962 -9.23 -20.62 -5.59
C THR A 962 -10.53 -20.99 -6.32
N LYS A 963 -11.60 -20.24 -6.05
CA LYS A 963 -12.88 -20.39 -6.74
C LYS A 963 -12.90 -19.68 -8.10
N SER A 964 -12.20 -18.56 -8.23
CA SER A 964 -12.03 -17.83 -9.49
C SER A 964 -10.64 -17.17 -9.50
N GLY A 965 -9.83 -17.37 -10.53
CA GLY A 965 -8.46 -16.83 -10.51
C GLY A 965 -8.42 -15.31 -10.72
N VAL A 966 -8.30 -14.90 -11.99
CA VAL A 966 -8.09 -13.50 -12.38
C VAL A 966 -9.34 -12.92 -13.04
N SER A 967 -9.71 -11.68 -12.71
CA SER A 967 -10.88 -10.97 -13.27
C SER A 967 -10.53 -9.53 -13.66
N LEU A 968 -10.35 -9.28 -14.97
CA LEU A 968 -9.98 -7.98 -15.52
C LEU A 968 -11.21 -7.28 -16.11
N THR A 969 -11.45 -6.00 -15.80
CA THR A 969 -12.59 -5.23 -16.32
C THR A 969 -12.23 -3.76 -16.58
N TYR A 970 -12.67 -3.21 -17.71
CA TYR A 970 -12.27 -1.89 -18.24
C TYR A 970 -10.75 -1.78 -18.47
N THR A 971 -10.09 -2.84 -18.96
CA THR A 971 -8.62 -2.86 -19.15
C THR A 971 -8.20 -2.84 -20.63
N SER A 972 -7.07 -2.19 -20.89
CA SER A 972 -6.25 -2.23 -22.11
C SER A 972 -4.78 -2.32 -21.71
N HIS A 973 -3.90 -2.76 -22.60
CA HIS A 973 -2.45 -2.82 -22.38
C HIS A 973 -2.03 -3.61 -21.12
N TYR A 974 -2.48 -4.88 -21.02
CA TYR A 974 -2.06 -5.81 -19.98
C TYR A 974 -1.27 -7.00 -20.58
N THR A 975 -0.28 -7.48 -19.85
CA THR A 975 0.43 -8.73 -20.15
C THR A 975 0.51 -9.56 -18.88
N LEU A 976 -0.04 -10.77 -18.93
CA LEU A 976 0.01 -11.75 -17.85
C LEU A 976 0.99 -12.84 -18.26
N LYS A 977 2.10 -12.97 -17.53
CA LYS A 977 3.21 -13.85 -17.86
C LYS A 977 3.53 -14.75 -16.68
N ASP A 978 3.82 -16.02 -16.96
CA ASP A 978 4.21 -17.04 -15.98
C ASP A 978 3.18 -17.29 -14.85
N VAL A 979 1.93 -16.84 -15.04
CA VAL A 979 0.80 -16.99 -14.10
C VAL A 979 0.30 -18.43 -13.98
N ASP A 980 0.12 -18.95 -12.78
CA ASP A 980 -0.34 -20.33 -12.51
C ASP A 980 -1.56 -20.39 -11.59
N ILE A 981 -2.70 -20.85 -12.12
CA ILE A 981 -4.00 -20.79 -11.44
C ILE A 981 -4.58 -22.20 -11.22
N LEU A 982 -4.72 -22.61 -9.96
CA LEU A 982 -5.27 -23.90 -9.54
C LEU A 982 -6.62 -23.75 -8.83
N ALA A 983 -7.64 -24.40 -9.39
CA ALA A 983 -8.99 -24.44 -8.86
C ALA A 983 -9.11 -25.17 -7.50
N THR A 984 -10.01 -24.68 -6.65
CA THR A 984 -10.39 -25.33 -5.38
C THR A 984 -11.06 -26.70 -5.58
N GLN A 985 -10.63 -27.70 -4.81
CA GLN A 985 -11.08 -29.09 -4.93
C GLN A 985 -12.29 -29.43 -4.06
N THR A 986 -13.47 -28.89 -4.40
CA THR A 986 -14.71 -29.16 -3.66
C THR A 986 -15.85 -29.78 -4.46
N ASP A 987 -16.50 -30.78 -3.87
CA ASP A 987 -17.75 -31.38 -4.36
C ASP A 987 -18.96 -30.45 -4.12
N GLU A 988 -18.86 -29.44 -3.24
CA GLU A 988 -19.99 -28.59 -2.86
C GLU A 988 -20.45 -27.65 -3.99
N TRP A 989 -21.77 -27.61 -4.25
CA TRP A 989 -22.33 -26.86 -5.36
C TRP A 989 -21.98 -25.35 -5.36
N TYR A 990 -21.78 -24.77 -4.18
CA TYR A 990 -21.55 -23.34 -3.99
C TYR A 990 -20.06 -22.98 -4.09
N GLY A 991 -19.18 -23.74 -3.43
CA GLY A 991 -17.74 -23.52 -3.44
C GLY A 991 -17.05 -23.88 -4.76
N ARG A 992 -17.72 -24.66 -5.63
CA ARG A 992 -17.18 -25.13 -6.92
C ARG A 992 -16.49 -24.03 -7.75
N PRO A 993 -15.32 -24.34 -8.35
CA PRO A 993 -14.51 -23.39 -9.10
C PRO A 993 -15.21 -22.93 -10.38
N LYS A 994 -15.36 -21.61 -10.52
CA LYS A 994 -16.17 -20.95 -11.55
C LYS A 994 -15.40 -20.69 -12.83
N THR A 995 -14.34 -19.90 -12.76
CA THR A 995 -13.57 -19.51 -13.94
C THR A 995 -12.15 -19.14 -13.55
N GLY A 996 -11.15 -19.73 -14.21
CA GLY A 996 -9.75 -19.45 -13.92
C GLY A 996 -9.36 -18.03 -14.32
N LEU A 997 -9.75 -17.58 -15.52
CA LEU A 997 -9.53 -16.20 -15.96
C LEU A 997 -10.73 -15.62 -16.72
N VAL A 998 -11.19 -14.43 -16.30
CA VAL A 998 -12.33 -13.71 -16.85
C VAL A 998 -11.86 -12.41 -17.52
N LEU A 999 -12.14 -12.28 -18.82
CA LEU A 999 -12.08 -11.00 -19.51
C LEU A 999 -13.45 -10.35 -19.48
N GLY A 1000 -13.53 -9.24 -18.75
CA GLY A 1000 -14.76 -8.56 -18.39
C GLY A 1000 -15.21 -7.51 -19.40
N THR A 1001 -16.12 -6.66 -18.94
CA THR A 1001 -16.66 -5.53 -19.70
C THR A 1001 -15.56 -4.58 -20.17
N ASN A 1002 -15.55 -4.22 -21.46
CA ASN A 1002 -14.56 -3.35 -22.10
C ASN A 1002 -13.09 -3.75 -21.86
N THR A 1003 -12.76 -5.04 -22.05
CA THR A 1003 -11.37 -5.54 -22.02
C THR A 1003 -10.83 -5.69 -23.44
N ILE A 1004 -9.68 -5.08 -23.74
CA ILE A 1004 -8.96 -5.09 -25.03
C ILE A 1004 -7.43 -5.27 -24.83
N ASP A 1005 -6.68 -5.53 -25.90
CA ASP A 1005 -5.21 -5.61 -25.98
C ASP A 1005 -4.52 -6.29 -24.77
N LEU A 1006 -4.84 -7.57 -24.59
CA LEU A 1006 -4.26 -8.43 -23.57
C LEU A 1006 -3.30 -9.46 -24.18
N VAL A 1007 -2.17 -9.69 -23.53
CA VAL A 1007 -1.35 -10.90 -23.72
C VAL A 1007 -1.46 -11.80 -22.50
N ILE A 1008 -1.53 -13.12 -22.73
CA ILE A 1008 -1.31 -14.14 -21.69
C ILE A 1008 -0.24 -15.10 -22.21
N SER A 1009 0.86 -15.29 -21.48
CA SER A 1009 2.05 -16.02 -21.91
C SER A 1009 2.60 -17.00 -20.87
N ASN A 1010 2.91 -18.23 -21.32
CA ASN A 1010 3.49 -19.31 -20.51
C ASN A 1010 2.72 -19.62 -19.20
N SER A 1011 1.41 -19.34 -19.21
CA SER A 1011 0.54 -19.44 -18.03
C SER A 1011 -0.20 -20.78 -17.95
N SER A 1012 -0.60 -21.18 -16.75
CA SER A 1012 -1.32 -22.42 -16.43
C SER A 1012 -2.68 -22.11 -15.82
N ILE A 1013 -3.74 -22.78 -16.28
CA ILE A 1013 -5.09 -22.69 -15.67
C ILE A 1013 -5.71 -24.09 -15.55
N ASN A 1014 -5.90 -24.55 -14.32
CA ASN A 1014 -6.18 -25.94 -13.99
C ASN A 1014 -7.48 -26.13 -13.17
N GLY A 1015 -8.41 -26.93 -13.68
CA GLY A 1015 -9.51 -27.54 -12.90
C GLY A 1015 -10.86 -26.80 -12.81
N PHE A 1016 -11.08 -25.70 -13.56
CA PHE A 1016 -12.28 -24.86 -13.43
C PHE A 1016 -13.49 -25.34 -14.26
N GLU A 1017 -14.72 -24.90 -13.90
CA GLU A 1017 -15.90 -25.01 -14.79
C GLU A 1017 -15.68 -24.31 -16.15
N THR A 1018 -14.78 -23.32 -16.21
CA THR A 1018 -14.23 -22.75 -17.44
C THR A 1018 -12.80 -22.26 -17.19
N GLY A 1019 -11.82 -22.64 -18.00
CA GLY A 1019 -10.45 -22.13 -17.85
C GLY A 1019 -10.39 -20.64 -18.13
N LEU A 1020 -10.60 -20.27 -19.40
CA LEU A 1020 -10.55 -18.89 -19.89
C LEU A 1020 -11.92 -18.45 -20.47
N LYS A 1021 -12.40 -17.28 -20.05
CA LYS A 1021 -13.70 -16.71 -20.44
C LYS A 1021 -13.53 -15.39 -21.17
N LEU A 1022 -13.76 -15.44 -22.48
CA LEU A 1022 -13.57 -14.37 -23.45
C LEU A 1022 -14.90 -13.76 -23.91
N SER A 1023 -15.93 -13.83 -23.06
CA SER A 1023 -17.27 -13.32 -23.37
C SER A 1023 -17.38 -11.82 -23.08
N ASN A 1024 -16.48 -11.04 -23.66
CA ASN A 1024 -16.32 -9.61 -23.38
C ASN A 1024 -17.61 -8.85 -23.72
N HIS A 1025 -18.07 -7.99 -22.81
CA HIS A 1025 -19.18 -7.09 -23.06
C HIS A 1025 -18.64 -5.69 -23.39
N PHE A 1026 -18.86 -5.22 -24.61
CA PHE A 1026 -18.52 -3.85 -24.97
C PHE A 1026 -19.72 -2.91 -24.75
N THR A 1027 -19.55 -1.90 -23.89
CA THR A 1027 -20.51 -0.79 -23.69
C THR A 1027 -20.14 0.43 -24.54
N MET A 1028 -19.06 0.33 -25.32
CA MET A 1028 -18.50 1.35 -26.20
C MET A 1028 -18.31 0.74 -27.60
N PRO A 1029 -18.27 1.53 -28.68
CA PRO A 1029 -18.02 1.02 -30.02
C PRO A 1029 -16.55 0.59 -30.15
N VAL A 1030 -16.31 -0.72 -30.14
CA VAL A 1030 -15.03 -1.37 -30.44
C VAL A 1030 -15.28 -2.30 -31.63
N GLU A 1031 -14.47 -2.22 -32.69
CA GLU A 1031 -14.59 -3.15 -33.82
C GLU A 1031 -13.93 -4.49 -33.48
N ASP A 1032 -14.34 -5.59 -34.13
CA ASP A 1032 -13.85 -6.94 -33.81
C ASP A 1032 -12.33 -7.10 -34.00
N SER A 1033 -11.68 -6.24 -34.80
CA SER A 1033 -10.22 -6.18 -34.97
C SER A 1033 -9.50 -5.60 -33.75
N ASP A 1034 -10.15 -4.71 -33.02
CA ASP A 1034 -9.51 -3.79 -32.06
C ASP A 1034 -9.46 -4.40 -30.64
N VAL A 1035 -10.00 -5.62 -30.48
CA VAL A 1035 -9.99 -6.36 -29.22
C VAL A 1035 -8.61 -6.97 -28.94
N GLY A 1036 -7.88 -7.41 -29.97
CA GLY A 1036 -6.43 -7.60 -29.92
C GLY A 1036 -5.85 -8.69 -28.99
N HIS A 1037 -6.63 -9.58 -28.39
CA HIS A 1037 -6.10 -10.53 -27.39
C HIS A 1037 -5.17 -11.59 -28.01
N VAL A 1038 -4.07 -11.91 -27.34
CA VAL A 1038 -3.10 -12.93 -27.77
C VAL A 1038 -2.78 -13.90 -26.63
N PHE A 1039 -2.79 -15.20 -26.93
CA PHE A 1039 -2.43 -16.26 -25.99
C PHE A 1039 -1.22 -17.03 -26.51
N ILE A 1040 -0.20 -17.21 -25.67
CA ILE A 1040 1.12 -17.74 -26.00
C ILE A 1040 1.44 -18.89 -25.05
N ASP A 1041 1.60 -20.12 -25.57
CA ASP A 1041 1.97 -21.31 -24.79
C ASP A 1041 1.15 -21.54 -23.49
N LEU A 1042 -0.14 -21.16 -23.53
CA LEU A 1042 -1.09 -21.29 -22.43
C LEU A 1042 -1.52 -22.75 -22.20
N ASP A 1043 -1.25 -23.31 -21.01
CA ASP A 1043 -1.71 -24.65 -20.63
C ASP A 1043 -3.08 -24.59 -19.93
N LEU A 1044 -4.04 -25.36 -20.45
CA LEU A 1044 -5.41 -25.42 -19.97
C LEU A 1044 -5.75 -26.88 -19.64
N THR A 1045 -5.67 -27.23 -18.36
CA THR A 1045 -5.78 -28.62 -17.89
C THR A 1045 -6.98 -28.85 -16.99
N ASN A 1046 -7.57 -30.05 -17.08
CA ASN A 1046 -8.70 -30.53 -16.26
C ASN A 1046 -9.98 -29.65 -16.24
N ASN A 1047 -10.02 -28.55 -17.00
CA ASN A 1047 -11.17 -27.66 -17.09
C ASN A 1047 -12.36 -28.37 -17.74
N ALA A 1048 -13.59 -28.02 -17.34
CA ALA A 1048 -14.79 -28.54 -18.01
C ALA A 1048 -15.00 -27.90 -19.40
N VAL A 1049 -14.49 -26.68 -19.59
CA VAL A 1049 -14.39 -25.95 -20.87
C VAL A 1049 -13.10 -25.14 -20.86
N ASP A 1050 -12.14 -25.42 -21.75
CA ASP A 1050 -10.85 -24.72 -21.74
C ASP A 1050 -10.99 -23.23 -22.09
N MET A 1051 -11.67 -22.92 -23.20
CA MET A 1051 -11.98 -21.54 -23.61
C MET A 1051 -13.47 -21.38 -23.94
N SER A 1052 -14.09 -20.33 -23.40
CA SER A 1052 -15.45 -19.92 -23.76
C SER A 1052 -15.44 -18.52 -24.40
N GLY A 1053 -16.30 -18.29 -25.40
CA GLY A 1053 -16.39 -17.00 -26.11
C GLY A 1053 -15.33 -16.76 -27.20
N PHE A 1054 -14.44 -17.73 -27.48
CA PHE A 1054 -13.35 -17.55 -28.44
C PHE A 1054 -13.83 -17.15 -29.86
N ASN A 1055 -13.30 -16.03 -30.38
CA ASN A 1055 -13.53 -15.51 -31.72
C ASN A 1055 -12.18 -15.28 -32.44
N PRO A 1056 -11.88 -15.96 -33.55
CA PRO A 1056 -10.59 -15.83 -34.27
C PRO A 1056 -10.42 -14.52 -35.05
N VAL A 1057 -11.33 -13.55 -34.92
CA VAL A 1057 -11.13 -12.16 -35.37
C VAL A 1057 -10.59 -11.29 -34.24
N GLN A 1058 -11.06 -11.54 -33.01
CA GLN A 1058 -10.72 -10.78 -31.80
C GLN A 1058 -9.50 -11.35 -31.05
N HIS A 1059 -9.24 -12.66 -31.20
CA HIS A 1059 -8.26 -13.39 -30.39
C HIS A 1059 -7.31 -14.23 -31.26
N THR A 1060 -6.03 -14.22 -30.89
CA THR A 1060 -4.95 -14.98 -31.55
C THR A 1060 -4.35 -16.01 -30.58
N ILE A 1061 -3.94 -17.17 -31.10
CA ILE A 1061 -3.15 -18.17 -30.36
C ILE A 1061 -1.87 -18.43 -31.15
N ILE A 1062 -0.72 -18.36 -30.47
CA ILE A 1062 0.62 -18.66 -31.01
C ILE A 1062 1.44 -19.47 -30.00
N SER A 1063 2.62 -19.93 -30.40
CA SER A 1063 3.68 -20.36 -29.49
C SER A 1063 4.87 -19.39 -29.50
N SER A 1064 5.72 -19.47 -28.48
CA SER A 1064 6.99 -18.74 -28.37
C SER A 1064 7.92 -18.96 -29.58
N GLU A 1065 7.86 -20.13 -30.23
CA GLU A 1065 8.58 -20.40 -31.50
C GLU A 1065 8.19 -19.45 -32.66
N GLN A 1066 7.08 -18.71 -32.54
CA GLN A 1066 6.58 -17.77 -33.54
C GLN A 1066 6.99 -16.31 -33.27
N LEU A 1067 7.59 -16.00 -32.12
CA LEU A 1067 7.95 -14.64 -31.72
C LEU A 1067 9.16 -14.10 -32.49
N ILE A 1068 9.21 -12.78 -32.65
CA ILE A 1068 10.20 -12.05 -33.45
C ILE A 1068 11.10 -11.22 -32.53
N SER A 1069 12.16 -11.84 -32.00
CA SER A 1069 13.15 -11.17 -31.15
C SER A 1069 13.75 -9.92 -31.80
N GLY A 1070 13.84 -8.81 -31.04
CA GLY A 1070 14.45 -7.55 -31.47
C GLY A 1070 13.63 -6.81 -32.55
N ALA A 1071 12.30 -6.90 -32.51
CA ALA A 1071 11.41 -6.32 -33.50
C ALA A 1071 10.70 -5.02 -33.06
N LEU A 1072 10.96 -4.54 -31.84
CA LEU A 1072 10.29 -3.39 -31.26
C LEU A 1072 10.56 -2.09 -32.05
N GLY A 1073 9.51 -1.34 -32.34
CA GLY A 1073 9.61 -0.01 -32.97
C GLY A 1073 8.27 0.52 -33.49
N PHE A 1074 8.23 1.79 -33.84
CA PHE A 1074 7.01 2.49 -34.26
C PHE A 1074 7.22 3.37 -35.49
N ALA A 1075 6.24 3.39 -36.38
CA ALA A 1075 6.16 4.28 -37.54
C ALA A 1075 4.84 5.06 -37.49
N LEU A 1076 4.93 6.35 -37.15
CA LEU A 1076 3.81 7.28 -37.03
C LEU A 1076 3.16 7.57 -38.41
N ASP A 1077 1.83 7.53 -38.50
CA ASP A 1077 1.06 7.84 -39.72
C ASP A 1077 0.83 9.35 -39.93
N GLN A 1078 1.79 10.19 -39.51
CA GLN A 1078 1.83 11.64 -39.74
C GLN A 1078 3.00 11.98 -40.67
N SER A 1079 2.73 12.82 -41.68
CA SER A 1079 3.75 13.28 -42.64
C SER A 1079 3.45 14.64 -43.30
N GLU A 1080 2.34 15.28 -42.92
CA GLU A 1080 1.86 16.54 -43.49
C GLU A 1080 1.87 17.64 -42.40
N PRO A 1081 2.44 18.84 -42.65
CA PRO A 1081 2.56 19.90 -41.65
C PRO A 1081 1.24 20.29 -40.98
N MET A 1082 1.29 20.49 -39.66
CA MET A 1082 0.10 20.71 -38.82
C MET A 1082 -0.04 22.17 -38.38
N GLU A 1083 -1.27 22.60 -38.10
CA GLU A 1083 -1.50 23.86 -37.38
C GLU A 1083 -1.54 23.61 -35.87
N VAL A 1084 -1.05 24.57 -35.08
CA VAL A 1084 -1.04 24.54 -33.60
C VAL A 1084 -2.40 24.25 -32.95
N HIS A 1085 -3.51 24.55 -33.62
CA HIS A 1085 -4.86 24.28 -33.12
C HIS A 1085 -5.36 22.85 -33.39
N ASN A 1086 -4.54 22.01 -34.04
CA ASN A 1086 -4.86 20.62 -34.31
C ASN A 1086 -4.52 19.73 -33.10
N VAL A 1087 -5.17 18.56 -33.05
CA VAL A 1087 -4.73 17.43 -32.23
C VAL A 1087 -3.83 16.56 -33.08
N LEU A 1088 -2.64 16.22 -32.58
CA LEU A 1088 -1.82 15.13 -33.11
C LEU A 1088 -2.32 13.82 -32.51
N TYR A 1089 -2.52 12.82 -33.35
CA TYR A 1089 -2.84 11.46 -32.94
C TYR A 1089 -1.58 10.63 -33.11
N LEU A 1090 -1.10 9.97 -32.04
CA LEU A 1090 0.11 9.15 -32.06
C LEU A 1090 -0.18 7.74 -32.61
N SER A 1091 -0.98 7.70 -33.68
CA SER A 1091 -1.42 6.50 -34.38
C SER A 1091 -0.45 6.13 -35.52
N GLY A 1092 -0.30 4.84 -35.78
CA GLY A 1092 0.60 4.34 -36.81
C GLY A 1092 0.86 2.84 -36.67
N ILE A 1093 1.91 2.34 -37.33
CA ILE A 1093 2.30 0.93 -37.26
C ILE A 1093 3.35 0.71 -36.16
N LYS A 1094 2.94 0.05 -35.08
CA LYS A 1094 3.84 -0.54 -34.08
C LYS A 1094 4.28 -1.92 -34.56
N THR A 1095 5.54 -2.28 -34.32
CA THR A 1095 6.05 -3.64 -34.46
C THR A 1095 6.64 -4.06 -33.12
N ASP A 1096 6.45 -5.32 -32.75
CA ASP A 1096 6.93 -5.95 -31.52
C ASP A 1096 7.15 -7.45 -31.75
N SER A 1097 7.47 -8.19 -30.68
CA SER A 1097 7.72 -9.64 -30.69
C SER A 1097 6.56 -10.47 -31.24
N ILE A 1098 5.31 -9.97 -31.22
CA ILE A 1098 4.15 -10.64 -31.83
C ILE A 1098 4.06 -10.27 -33.32
N GLY A 1099 4.37 -9.02 -33.65
CA GLY A 1099 4.51 -8.54 -35.02
C GLY A 1099 3.97 -7.13 -35.21
N ALA A 1100 3.63 -6.78 -36.46
CA ALA A 1100 3.08 -5.46 -36.78
C ALA A 1100 1.60 -5.34 -36.39
N THR A 1101 1.24 -4.22 -35.74
CA THR A 1101 -0.12 -3.84 -35.35
C THR A 1101 -0.36 -2.34 -35.57
N GLU A 1102 -1.61 -1.94 -35.75
CA GLU A 1102 -2.00 -0.53 -35.69
C GLU A 1102 -2.06 -0.09 -34.21
N ARG A 1103 -1.51 1.09 -33.90
CA ARG A 1103 -1.51 1.75 -32.58
C ARG A 1103 -2.53 2.89 -32.56
N GLY A 1104 -3.21 3.10 -31.44
CA GLY A 1104 -4.19 4.18 -31.28
C GLY A 1104 -5.48 3.97 -32.08
N GLY A 1105 -5.91 2.71 -32.24
CA GLY A 1105 -7.17 2.32 -32.87
C GLY A 1105 -8.33 2.16 -31.87
N GLY A 1106 -9.55 2.11 -32.38
CA GLY A 1106 -10.74 1.80 -31.57
C GLY A 1106 -11.10 2.87 -30.53
N VAL A 1107 -10.83 2.58 -29.26
CA VAL A 1107 -11.26 3.39 -28.09
C VAL A 1107 -10.12 3.84 -27.17
N ASP A 1108 -8.87 3.49 -27.48
CA ASP A 1108 -7.67 3.92 -26.76
C ASP A 1108 -6.89 4.88 -27.66
N GLU A 1109 -7.25 6.18 -27.62
CA GLU A 1109 -6.74 7.17 -28.58
C GLU A 1109 -5.63 8.03 -27.96
N HIS A 1110 -4.40 7.83 -28.43
CA HIS A 1110 -3.22 8.55 -27.95
C HIS A 1110 -3.19 9.93 -28.63
N ARG A 1111 -3.43 11.00 -27.88
CA ARG A 1111 -3.74 12.35 -28.42
C ARG A 1111 -2.92 13.44 -27.74
N LEU A 1112 -2.24 14.26 -28.53
CA LEU A 1112 -1.53 15.45 -28.08
C LEU A 1112 -2.20 16.73 -28.59
N TYR A 1113 -2.55 17.63 -27.66
CA TYR A 1113 -3.07 18.96 -27.97
C TYR A 1113 -1.90 19.91 -28.28
N LEU A 1114 -1.60 20.08 -29.57
CA LEU A 1114 -0.38 20.76 -30.03
C LEU A 1114 -0.19 22.17 -29.45
N ARG A 1115 -1.27 22.92 -29.25
CA ARG A 1115 -1.22 24.26 -28.64
C ARG A 1115 -0.67 24.21 -27.22
N ASP A 1116 -1.21 23.32 -26.41
CA ASP A 1116 -0.97 23.34 -24.97
C ASP A 1116 0.44 22.78 -24.68
N PHE A 1117 0.89 21.80 -25.49
CA PHE A 1117 2.29 21.35 -25.56
C PHE A 1117 3.26 22.44 -26.01
N ILE A 1118 2.94 23.21 -27.07
CA ILE A 1118 3.78 24.34 -27.54
C ILE A 1118 3.81 25.51 -26.54
N GLU A 1119 2.79 25.65 -25.69
CA GLU A 1119 2.77 26.63 -24.60
C GLU A 1119 3.70 26.25 -23.43
N GLN A 1120 4.11 24.99 -23.33
CA GLN A 1120 5.10 24.48 -22.35
C GLN A 1120 6.50 24.32 -22.98
N GLU A 1121 6.62 23.46 -23.98
CA GLU A 1121 7.89 23.01 -24.56
C GLU A 1121 8.44 23.92 -25.68
N GLY A 1122 7.61 24.86 -26.18
CA GLY A 1122 8.00 25.78 -27.25
C GLY A 1122 8.11 25.11 -28.63
N PHE A 1123 9.01 25.63 -29.46
CA PHE A 1123 9.28 25.13 -30.82
C PHE A 1123 10.73 25.36 -31.26
N TRP A 1124 11.13 24.71 -32.35
CA TRP A 1124 12.47 24.77 -32.93
C TRP A 1124 12.46 25.24 -34.40
N GLU A 1125 13.56 25.84 -34.86
CA GLU A 1125 13.85 26.05 -36.29
C GLU A 1125 14.80 24.96 -36.80
N THR A 1126 14.42 24.22 -37.84
CA THR A 1126 15.35 23.30 -38.50
C THR A 1126 16.38 24.03 -39.36
N THR A 1127 17.53 23.41 -39.63
CA THR A 1127 18.60 23.97 -40.47
C THR A 1127 18.20 24.32 -41.92
N ASP A 1128 17.06 23.81 -42.42
CA ASP A 1128 16.49 24.17 -43.73
C ASP A 1128 15.46 25.33 -43.68
N GLY A 1129 15.07 25.76 -42.47
CA GLY A 1129 14.17 26.88 -42.20
C GLY A 1129 12.73 26.51 -41.88
N ARG A 1130 12.36 25.22 -41.82
CA ARG A 1130 11.03 24.79 -41.35
C ARG A 1130 10.92 24.88 -39.83
N THR A 1131 9.73 25.27 -39.35
CA THR A 1131 9.41 25.29 -37.91
C THR A 1131 8.89 23.93 -37.49
N VAL A 1132 9.41 23.38 -36.39
CA VAL A 1132 9.04 22.05 -35.90
C VAL A 1132 8.86 22.05 -34.37
N ILE A 1133 8.21 21.01 -33.87
CA ILE A 1133 8.30 20.58 -32.47
C ILE A 1133 8.95 19.20 -32.40
N ILE A 1134 9.44 18.85 -31.23
CA ILE A 1134 9.93 17.51 -30.91
C ILE A 1134 8.93 16.93 -29.90
N VAL A 1135 8.29 15.82 -30.26
CA VAL A 1135 7.30 15.14 -29.40
C VAL A 1135 7.93 13.85 -28.87
N PRO A 1136 8.13 13.71 -27.55
CA PRO A 1136 8.50 12.43 -26.96
C PRO A 1136 7.34 11.44 -27.07
N ASP A 1137 7.67 10.17 -27.26
CA ASP A 1137 6.71 9.07 -27.39
C ASP A 1137 7.37 7.76 -26.93
N ALA A 1138 6.58 6.74 -26.66
CA ALA A 1138 7.08 5.41 -26.29
C ALA A 1138 6.19 4.30 -26.84
N VAL A 1139 6.80 3.17 -27.18
CA VAL A 1139 6.08 1.90 -27.42
C VAL A 1139 6.70 0.76 -26.64
N THR A 1140 5.86 -0.15 -26.18
CA THR A 1140 6.23 -1.24 -25.26
C THR A 1140 5.96 -2.60 -25.89
N ASP A 1141 6.91 -3.52 -25.87
CA ASP A 1141 6.71 -4.87 -26.39
C ASP A 1141 5.58 -5.58 -25.64
N ARG A 1142 4.65 -6.21 -26.38
CA ARG A 1142 3.47 -6.85 -25.80
C ARG A 1142 3.76 -8.14 -25.03
N VAL A 1143 4.94 -8.73 -25.18
CA VAL A 1143 5.34 -9.97 -24.50
C VAL A 1143 6.42 -9.72 -23.45
N THR A 1144 7.43 -8.89 -23.75
CA THR A 1144 8.61 -8.72 -22.87
C THR A 1144 8.54 -7.49 -21.97
N GLY A 1145 7.62 -6.56 -22.17
CA GLY A 1145 7.60 -5.28 -21.45
C GLY A 1145 8.68 -4.28 -21.89
N GLU A 1146 9.60 -4.66 -22.78
CA GLU A 1146 10.69 -3.82 -23.31
C GLU A 1146 10.18 -2.47 -23.85
N ILE A 1147 10.79 -1.35 -23.44
CA ILE A 1147 10.35 0.01 -23.79
C ILE A 1147 11.28 0.66 -24.83
N ALA A 1148 10.73 0.99 -26.00
CA ALA A 1148 11.37 1.85 -26.97
C ALA A 1148 10.88 3.29 -26.84
N LYS A 1149 11.67 4.15 -26.19
CA LYS A 1149 11.49 5.60 -26.17
C LYS A 1149 11.88 6.19 -27.53
N ILE A 1150 11.02 7.01 -28.11
CA ILE A 1150 11.05 7.50 -29.50
C ILE A 1150 10.80 9.02 -29.51
N GLN A 1151 11.25 9.71 -30.56
CA GLN A 1151 10.91 11.11 -30.80
C GLN A 1151 10.33 11.33 -32.20
N HIS A 1152 9.32 12.20 -32.29
CA HIS A 1152 8.74 12.64 -33.56
C HIS A 1152 8.99 14.13 -33.81
N VAL A 1153 9.62 14.45 -34.94
CA VAL A 1153 9.86 15.84 -35.37
C VAL A 1153 8.67 16.30 -36.23
N ILE A 1154 7.69 16.96 -35.60
CA ILE A 1154 6.42 17.35 -36.23
C ILE A 1154 6.53 18.78 -36.79
N GLU A 1155 6.29 18.95 -38.09
CA GLU A 1155 6.35 20.26 -38.76
C GLU A 1155 5.10 21.11 -38.49
N ILE A 1156 5.31 22.36 -38.08
CA ILE A 1156 4.25 23.33 -37.76
C ILE A 1156 4.11 24.37 -38.87
N SER A 1157 2.95 24.44 -39.51
CA SER A 1157 2.65 25.25 -40.69
C SER A 1157 2.26 26.71 -40.40
N ASN A 1158 2.16 27.11 -39.13
CA ASN A 1158 1.81 28.48 -38.73
C ASN A 1158 2.89 29.49 -39.16
N GLU A 1159 2.49 30.75 -39.42
CA GLU A 1159 3.45 31.81 -39.74
C GLU A 1159 4.46 31.99 -38.60
N ARG A 1160 5.77 31.85 -38.88
CA ARG A 1160 6.81 31.89 -37.84
C ARG A 1160 6.76 33.16 -36.99
N SER A 1161 6.55 34.32 -37.60
CA SER A 1161 6.43 35.60 -36.87
C SER A 1161 5.17 35.73 -36.00
N TRP A 1162 4.23 34.78 -36.10
CA TRP A 1162 3.15 34.60 -35.14
C TRP A 1162 3.56 33.63 -34.02
N LEU A 1163 4.23 32.52 -34.33
CA LEU A 1163 4.77 31.60 -33.30
C LEU A 1163 5.77 32.32 -32.37
N GLU A 1164 6.76 33.02 -32.93
CA GLU A 1164 7.75 33.86 -32.22
C GLU A 1164 7.13 34.99 -31.37
N ALA A 1165 5.84 35.29 -31.57
CA ALA A 1165 5.11 36.34 -30.85
C ALA A 1165 4.20 35.79 -29.73
N ASN A 1166 4.04 34.48 -29.62
CA ASN A 1166 3.19 33.82 -28.61
C ASN A 1166 3.94 32.74 -27.81
N TYR A 1167 4.95 32.08 -28.39
CA TYR A 1167 5.61 30.88 -27.85
C TYR A 1167 7.14 30.98 -27.87
N VAL A 1168 7.82 30.13 -27.10
CA VAL A 1168 9.28 30.09 -27.00
C VAL A 1168 9.88 29.43 -28.25
N ASN A 1169 10.93 30.05 -28.81
CA ASN A 1169 11.78 29.42 -29.81
C ASN A 1169 13.07 28.94 -29.13
N ASN A 1170 13.29 27.63 -29.11
CA ASN A 1170 14.38 26.98 -28.39
C ASN A 1170 15.72 27.07 -29.12
N GLY A 1171 15.71 27.33 -30.43
CA GLY A 1171 16.92 27.50 -31.23
C GLY A 1171 16.88 26.75 -32.56
N THR A 1172 18.04 26.20 -32.96
CA THR A 1172 18.19 25.49 -34.24
C THR A 1172 18.37 24.00 -34.04
N LEU A 1173 17.50 23.18 -34.63
CA LEU A 1173 17.56 21.73 -34.62
C LEU A 1173 18.38 21.20 -35.82
N PRO A 1174 19.51 20.50 -35.61
CA PRO A 1174 20.23 19.78 -36.66
C PRO A 1174 19.47 18.53 -37.11
N LEU A 1175 18.86 18.57 -38.30
CA LEU A 1175 18.12 17.43 -38.89
C LEU A 1175 18.99 16.22 -39.31
N GLU A 1176 20.30 16.30 -39.11
CA GLU A 1176 21.26 15.22 -39.43
C GLU A 1176 21.99 14.75 -38.15
N ASN A 1177 21.50 15.10 -36.94
CA ASN A 1177 22.09 14.62 -35.69
C ASN A 1177 22.04 13.09 -35.60
N SER A 1178 23.10 12.53 -35.05
CA SER A 1178 23.13 11.14 -34.62
C SER A 1178 22.29 10.95 -33.36
N THR A 1179 21.69 9.77 -33.18
CA THR A 1179 21.29 9.35 -31.83
C THR A 1179 22.56 9.03 -31.02
N PRO A 1180 22.57 9.26 -29.70
CA PRO A 1180 23.63 8.77 -28.83
C PRO A 1180 23.87 7.26 -28.95
N THR A 1181 25.02 6.81 -28.48
CA THR A 1181 25.38 5.39 -28.36
C THR A 1181 25.65 5.09 -26.89
N ALA A 1182 24.58 4.76 -26.16
CA ALA A 1182 24.65 4.17 -24.83
C ALA A 1182 25.36 2.79 -24.86
N ASN A 1183 26.01 2.37 -23.76
CA ASN A 1183 26.67 1.07 -23.65
C ASN A 1183 26.51 0.50 -22.23
N ASP A 1184 26.35 -0.82 -22.13
CA ASP A 1184 26.02 -1.50 -20.86
C ASP A 1184 27.05 -1.26 -19.74
N ASP A 1185 26.54 -0.99 -18.54
CA ASP A 1185 27.30 -0.65 -17.33
C ASP A 1185 27.30 -1.75 -16.28
N PHE A 1186 28.33 -1.75 -15.43
CA PHE A 1186 28.46 -2.69 -14.33
C PHE A 1186 28.95 -2.00 -13.06
N ALA A 1187 28.18 -2.16 -11.98
CA ALA A 1187 28.49 -1.70 -10.64
C ALA A 1187 28.44 -2.87 -9.64
N SER A 1188 28.92 -2.65 -8.41
CA SER A 1188 28.85 -3.68 -7.37
C SER A 1188 29.07 -3.11 -5.97
N SER A 1189 28.26 -3.51 -4.99
CA SER A 1189 28.25 -2.96 -3.62
C SER A 1189 28.00 -4.04 -2.57
N SER A 1190 28.07 -3.68 -1.29
CA SER A 1190 27.49 -4.49 -0.20
C SER A 1190 25.98 -4.32 -0.14
N SER A 1191 25.28 -5.29 0.48
CA SER A 1191 23.87 -5.11 0.88
C SER A 1191 23.70 -3.86 1.73
N ASN A 1192 22.50 -3.26 1.71
CA ASN A 1192 22.17 -2.02 2.42
C ASN A 1192 23.12 -0.83 2.12
N THR A 1193 23.85 -0.85 1.00
CA THR A 1193 24.90 0.14 0.70
C THR A 1193 24.72 0.74 -0.70
N SER A 1194 24.18 1.96 -0.76
CA SER A 1194 23.99 2.69 -2.02
C SER A 1194 25.30 2.95 -2.77
N ILE A 1195 25.23 2.99 -4.11
CA ILE A 1195 26.37 3.15 -5.00
C ILE A 1195 26.08 4.17 -6.11
N LEU A 1196 27.03 5.09 -6.31
CA LEU A 1196 26.99 6.07 -7.40
C LEU A 1196 27.65 5.51 -8.68
N ILE A 1197 26.92 5.59 -9.78
CA ILE A 1197 27.27 5.04 -11.09
C ILE A 1197 27.37 6.19 -12.12
N ASP A 1198 28.55 6.34 -12.73
CA ASP A 1198 28.81 7.28 -13.81
C ASP A 1198 28.57 6.61 -15.16
N VAL A 1199 27.29 6.33 -15.47
CA VAL A 1199 26.88 5.56 -16.67
C VAL A 1199 27.35 6.24 -17.96
N LEU A 1200 27.32 7.57 -17.99
CA LEU A 1200 27.76 8.37 -19.14
C LEU A 1200 29.29 8.34 -19.36
N ALA A 1201 30.09 7.76 -18.45
CA ALA A 1201 31.55 7.67 -18.59
C ALA A 1201 32.00 6.78 -19.75
N ASN A 1202 31.18 5.78 -20.09
CA ASN A 1202 31.47 4.86 -21.17
C ASN A 1202 30.92 5.40 -22.53
N ASP A 1203 29.92 6.29 -22.47
CA ASP A 1203 29.04 6.72 -23.57
C ASP A 1203 29.61 7.73 -24.57
N ARG A 1204 28.90 7.88 -25.69
CA ARG A 1204 29.32 8.64 -26.88
C ARG A 1204 28.14 9.19 -27.66
N ASP A 1205 28.15 10.50 -27.89
CA ASP A 1205 27.58 11.06 -29.13
C ASP A 1205 28.64 11.04 -30.26
N LEU A 1206 28.18 11.03 -31.52
CA LEU A 1206 29.02 11.00 -32.72
C LEU A 1206 29.31 12.38 -33.32
N ASP A 1207 28.43 13.36 -33.12
CA ASP A 1207 28.56 14.72 -33.65
C ASP A 1207 29.33 15.64 -32.69
N GLY A 1208 29.28 15.33 -31.38
CA GLY A 1208 30.09 15.89 -30.30
C GLY A 1208 29.29 16.55 -29.18
N ASP A 1209 27.99 16.27 -29.09
CA ASP A 1209 27.06 16.94 -28.20
C ASP A 1209 27.17 16.46 -26.73
N ILE A 1210 26.55 17.20 -25.81
CA ILE A 1210 26.58 16.88 -24.38
C ILE A 1210 25.48 15.86 -24.09
N LEU A 1211 25.86 14.74 -23.47
CA LEU A 1211 24.92 13.74 -22.97
C LEU A 1211 24.48 14.04 -21.53
N THR A 1212 23.23 13.68 -21.23
CA THR A 1212 22.66 13.60 -19.88
C THR A 1212 21.84 12.31 -19.74
N ILE A 1213 21.61 11.85 -18.52
CA ILE A 1213 20.62 10.80 -18.26
C ILE A 1213 19.23 11.42 -18.44
N ASP A 1214 18.35 10.74 -19.18
CA ASP A 1214 16.98 11.14 -19.46
C ASP A 1214 16.00 10.57 -18.43
N SER A 1215 16.11 9.26 -18.21
CA SER A 1215 15.23 8.46 -17.36
C SER A 1215 15.87 7.08 -17.10
N THR A 1216 15.32 6.34 -16.12
CA THR A 1216 15.68 4.96 -15.75
C THR A 1216 14.40 4.17 -15.53
N GLU A 1217 14.45 2.85 -15.73
CA GLU A 1217 13.50 1.90 -15.12
C GLU A 1217 13.81 1.77 -13.64
N ASN A 1218 12.82 1.40 -12.83
CA ASN A 1218 13.07 0.95 -11.46
C ASN A 1218 13.71 -0.46 -11.46
N PRO A 1219 14.74 -0.71 -10.64
CA PRO A 1219 15.29 -2.04 -10.44
C PRO A 1219 14.31 -2.99 -9.73
N ALA A 1220 14.50 -4.30 -9.88
CA ALA A 1220 13.61 -5.29 -9.25
C ALA A 1220 14.01 -5.62 -7.79
N ASN A 1221 15.15 -5.13 -7.31
CA ASN A 1221 15.68 -5.41 -5.96
C ASN A 1221 16.44 -4.19 -5.39
N GLY A 1222 15.96 -2.99 -5.73
CA GLY A 1222 16.54 -1.72 -5.30
C GLY A 1222 15.91 -0.54 -6.02
N ARG A 1223 16.36 0.67 -5.68
CA ARG A 1223 15.89 1.94 -6.25
C ARG A 1223 16.98 2.61 -7.09
N ALA A 1224 16.61 3.15 -8.25
CA ALA A 1224 17.51 3.92 -9.12
C ALA A 1224 17.10 5.40 -9.18
N THR A 1225 17.92 6.29 -8.64
CA THR A 1225 17.65 7.73 -8.57
C THR A 1225 18.65 8.51 -9.43
N ILE A 1226 18.19 9.39 -10.32
CA ILE A 1226 19.05 10.25 -11.14
C ILE A 1226 19.38 11.53 -10.36
N LEU A 1227 20.65 11.71 -10.01
CA LEU A 1227 21.08 12.83 -9.19
C LEU A 1227 21.33 14.11 -10.00
N ASP A 1228 21.12 15.25 -9.36
CA ASP A 1228 21.35 16.63 -9.84
C ASP A 1228 22.78 16.89 -10.38
N ASN A 1229 23.72 15.99 -10.08
CA ASN A 1229 25.12 16.02 -10.53
C ASN A 1229 25.38 15.24 -11.85
N GLY A 1230 24.38 14.52 -12.37
CA GLY A 1230 24.47 13.72 -13.60
C GLY A 1230 24.89 12.25 -13.40
N LEU A 1231 25.03 11.79 -12.16
CA LEU A 1231 25.23 10.37 -11.80
C LEU A 1231 23.89 9.69 -11.51
N LEU A 1232 23.86 8.36 -11.62
CA LEU A 1232 22.77 7.53 -11.11
C LEU A 1232 23.17 6.93 -9.76
N GLU A 1233 22.31 7.04 -8.75
CA GLU A 1233 22.45 6.35 -7.48
C GLU A 1233 21.59 5.09 -7.49
N TYR A 1234 22.19 3.94 -7.21
CA TYR A 1234 21.46 2.69 -6.96
C TYR A 1234 21.53 2.37 -5.46
N THR A 1235 20.37 2.26 -4.82
CA THR A 1235 20.22 1.80 -3.44
C THR A 1235 19.63 0.39 -3.47
N PRO A 1236 20.34 -0.65 -3.00
CA PRO A 1236 19.75 -1.99 -2.91
C PRO A 1236 18.56 -2.01 -1.94
N ASP A 1237 17.60 -2.89 -2.19
CA ASP A 1237 16.55 -3.20 -1.22
C ASP A 1237 17.15 -3.69 0.10
N HIS A 1238 16.36 -3.59 1.18
CA HIS A 1238 16.80 -3.95 2.53
C HIS A 1238 17.24 -5.43 2.55
N ASP A 1239 18.48 -5.65 3.00
CA ASP A 1239 19.17 -6.96 3.04
C ASP A 1239 19.31 -7.75 1.72
N PHE A 1240 18.98 -7.16 0.55
CA PHE A 1240 19.15 -7.83 -0.74
C PHE A 1240 20.62 -8.24 -1.01
N VAL A 1241 20.80 -9.47 -1.47
CA VAL A 1241 22.10 -10.05 -1.90
C VAL A 1241 21.87 -10.86 -3.18
N GLY A 1242 22.42 -10.37 -4.30
CA GLY A 1242 22.17 -10.95 -5.61
C GLY A 1242 22.78 -10.15 -6.76
N THR A 1243 22.27 -10.36 -7.97
CA THR A 1243 22.55 -9.51 -9.13
C THR A 1243 21.24 -8.86 -9.56
N ASP A 1244 21.21 -7.54 -9.62
CA ASP A 1244 20.08 -6.74 -10.09
C ASP A 1244 20.38 -6.11 -11.46
N SER A 1245 19.35 -5.77 -12.24
CA SER A 1245 19.53 -5.28 -13.62
C SER A 1245 18.35 -4.46 -14.13
N PHE A 1246 18.62 -3.27 -14.68
CA PHE A 1246 17.61 -2.30 -15.13
C PHE A 1246 18.12 -1.43 -16.29
N THR A 1247 17.22 -0.79 -17.04
CA THR A 1247 17.59 0.06 -18.21
C THR A 1247 17.67 1.53 -17.85
N TYR A 1248 18.66 2.24 -18.40
CA TYR A 1248 18.69 3.71 -18.44
C TYR A 1248 18.67 4.23 -19.88
N TRP A 1249 18.22 5.47 -20.06
CA TRP A 1249 18.29 6.19 -21.33
C TRP A 1249 19.24 7.38 -21.22
N ALA A 1250 20.29 7.40 -22.06
CA ALA A 1250 21.07 8.60 -22.32
C ALA A 1250 20.38 9.46 -23.39
N THR A 1251 20.46 10.79 -23.27
CA THR A 1251 19.95 11.76 -24.26
C THR A 1251 20.99 12.84 -24.60
N ASP A 1252 20.93 13.38 -25.82
CA ASP A 1252 21.64 14.59 -26.23
C ASP A 1252 20.87 15.90 -25.90
N GLU A 1253 21.45 17.06 -26.24
CA GLU A 1253 20.83 18.39 -26.02
C GLU A 1253 19.61 18.70 -26.91
N TYR A 1254 19.29 17.84 -27.87
CA TYR A 1254 18.11 17.92 -28.74
C TYR A 1254 17.02 16.91 -28.35
N GLY A 1255 17.33 15.98 -27.44
CA GLY A 1255 16.43 14.96 -26.91
C GLY A 1255 16.55 13.58 -27.57
N PHE A 1256 17.48 13.36 -28.49
CA PHE A 1256 17.66 12.05 -29.10
C PHE A 1256 18.20 11.07 -28.06
N ARG A 1257 17.47 9.95 -27.86
CA ARG A 1257 17.72 8.97 -26.79
C ARG A 1257 18.36 7.68 -27.30
N SER A 1258 19.10 6.99 -26.42
CA SER A 1258 19.51 5.59 -26.59
C SER A 1258 19.52 4.86 -25.23
N ALA A 1259 19.05 3.61 -25.22
CA ALA A 1259 19.00 2.77 -24.02
C ALA A 1259 20.28 1.94 -23.83
N ALA A 1260 20.65 1.65 -22.58
CA ALA A 1260 21.59 0.59 -22.21
C ALA A 1260 21.24 0.01 -20.84
N THR A 1261 21.76 -1.19 -20.55
CA THR A 1261 21.46 -1.90 -19.29
C THR A 1261 22.55 -1.64 -18.24
N ILE A 1262 22.14 -1.35 -17.01
CA ILE A 1262 22.99 -1.39 -15.82
C ILE A 1262 22.82 -2.75 -15.15
N THR A 1263 23.92 -3.39 -14.75
CA THR A 1263 23.92 -4.58 -13.90
C THR A 1263 24.66 -4.28 -12.60
N VAL A 1264 24.08 -4.66 -11.46
CA VAL A 1264 24.67 -4.43 -10.12
C VAL A 1264 24.81 -5.74 -9.36
N ASP A 1265 26.05 -6.13 -9.01
CA ASP A 1265 26.32 -7.27 -8.12
C ASP A 1265 26.35 -6.80 -6.65
N ILE A 1266 25.43 -7.29 -5.82
CA ILE A 1266 25.31 -6.98 -4.39
C ILE A 1266 25.74 -8.18 -3.54
N TRP A 1267 26.64 -7.96 -2.59
CA TRP A 1267 27.20 -9.01 -1.72
C TRP A 1267 26.90 -8.80 -0.22
N ASP A 1268 26.84 -9.92 0.49
CA ASP A 1268 26.82 -10.03 1.96
C ASP A 1268 28.13 -9.48 2.61
N MET A 1269 28.08 -9.02 3.87
CA MET A 1269 29.09 -8.15 4.52
C MET A 1269 30.17 -8.83 5.39
#